data_AF-A0A7V5R705-F1
#
_entry.id   AF-A0A7V5R705-F1
#
_cell.length_a   1.000
_cell.length_b   1.000
_cell.length_c   1.000
_cell.angle_alpha   90.00
_cell.angle_beta   90.00
_cell.angle_gamma   90.00
#
_symmetry.space_group_name_H-M   'P 1'
#
loop_
_entity.id
_entity.type
_entity.pdbx_description
1 polymer ?
#
loop_
_entity_poly.entity_id
_entity_poly.type
_entity_poly.pdbx_seq_one_letter_code
_entity_poly.pdbx_strand_id
1 'polypeptide(L)'
;NDLPTVPGLSAEMAEDGEITFSVESLMASAVDVEDGTDLDFSGIMDSHNGDAWADNDGLIHFLPDADFFGTASFTYGVADSEAGVGAGKVTIEVAGENDAPVAMNDESILAWGNNSYDNVYGSAALLANDSDVDGDSLKIISLGQAVYGNVSLDLNGNIHYQAQSDNWVGVDSFTYTIDDGQGGQAEAATRVDVKLDASPDVYSEILFSQEDVIALIDQEELLVNDSDVDGDTLFISAAGNAEHGSVTLLPDGSIQFTPELNFNNEYPGQASFEYTVSDGISDPVTAVAFVDLAPVNDTPVLRGENFAGAVEDNIFSFTPAQLLANDFDVETTSPFENDSMTVTGVSGASHGSLHYDSGTGSIVYTPEANFNGVDTFRYQVTDSHGGLSEVESEISVRAVNDNPVAQEDRASGAEDSIWNRYSIAGLLGNDTDVDGDGLSLVDPYVSRGSARVRVSNGYLEVQPTFGENRVDVSYTVSDGHGGSADSRLIIDRISEHNFAPEFTGLYEVVWESGWETWFTFQAEDRNGASNSWAVDNGDIATISAAEVHGGRILTSTNNHDNFSFKFEGNFDLGSLILTATDYSGATGSIFVQISHLGGNGRHVYSPVIMDLDGDGVELLGIEEGVVFDWNRDGDAEASGWAAGDDGFLVYDYNQDAQITRADELMLREYLPGAETDLEGLRAFDSNEDGIFSGNDTSWNDFGVWQDRNSNGLTDEGEFHSLDELGIRDIELESNSNEQEIAGNTVYGTAVYHRQDGSTGEVGDVALRGEEIVFTQVDSGECETEIEPGTEDDVGDATLDTSSTGLAEAGAPHANGEDGTAVELESEPADISSSEYTETEPLPADGEEGVAAQHEADLSDVPMTATAAEDPFPASGAEEMIPEQEPELLMDEAEANRLAQQFQSDAAACPTGADFEQPVSVEIYHVDAVAADDLYQADDTQDELLALA
;
A
#
# COMPACT_ATOMS: atom_id res chain seq x y z
N ASN A 1 139.21 41.16 28.26
CA ASN A 1 137.95 40.52 28.65
C ASN A 1 136.98 40.55 27.53
N ASP A 2 137.39 39.88 26.47
CA ASP A 2 136.54 38.84 25.92
C ASP A 2 136.17 37.84 27.04
N LEU A 3 135.04 37.14 26.90
CA LEU A 3 134.60 36.18 27.90
C LEU A 3 135.20 34.80 27.59
N PRO A 4 135.48 33.97 28.62
CA PRO A 4 135.84 32.58 28.41
C PRO A 4 134.85 31.85 27.50
N THR A 5 135.35 31.17 26.48
CA THR A 5 134.53 30.33 25.60
C THR A 5 134.66 28.88 26.04
N VAL A 6 133.51 28.27 26.37
CA VAL A 6 133.44 26.88 26.83
C VAL A 6 132.57 26.08 25.85
N PRO A 7 133.11 25.07 25.16
CA PRO A 7 132.30 24.19 24.33
C PRO A 7 131.28 23.42 25.17
N GLY A 8 130.10 23.16 24.60
CA GLY A 8 129.10 22.32 25.25
C GLY A 8 129.55 20.86 25.38
N LEU A 9 129.09 20.19 26.44
CA LEU A 9 129.29 18.76 26.70
C LEU A 9 127.96 18.03 26.56
N SER A 10 127.98 16.80 26.05
CA SER A 10 126.81 15.91 26.01
C SER A 10 127.06 14.65 26.84
N ALA A 11 126.04 14.18 27.56
CA ALA A 11 126.05 12.93 28.31
C ALA A 11 124.73 12.17 28.15
N GLU A 12 124.72 10.91 28.57
CA GLU A 12 123.54 10.04 28.53
C GLU A 12 123.37 9.40 29.91
N MET A 13 122.12 9.29 30.36
CA MET A 13 121.74 8.57 31.59
C MET A 13 120.37 7.90 31.39
N ALA A 14 119.99 7.01 32.30
CA ALA A 14 118.61 6.55 32.41
C ALA A 14 117.83 7.49 33.34
N GLU A 15 116.50 7.54 33.21
CA GLU A 15 115.64 8.14 34.23
C GLU A 15 115.79 7.41 35.57
N ASP A 16 115.35 8.05 36.66
CA ASP A 16 115.52 7.57 38.05
C ASP A 16 116.96 7.39 38.57
N GLY A 17 117.96 7.82 37.79
CA GLY A 17 119.38 7.80 38.16
C GLY A 17 119.96 9.19 38.41
N GLU A 18 121.19 9.25 38.91
CA GLU A 18 121.98 10.47 39.07
C GLU A 18 123.27 10.36 38.23
N ILE A 19 123.64 11.41 37.50
CA ILE A 19 124.91 11.47 36.74
C ILE A 19 125.83 12.54 37.31
N THR A 20 127.14 12.29 37.27
CA THR A 20 128.14 13.20 37.85
C THR A 20 129.24 13.61 36.85
N PHE A 21 129.73 14.84 36.97
CA PHE A 21 130.77 15.45 36.15
C PHE A 21 131.84 16.08 37.04
N SER A 22 133.13 15.86 36.78
CA SER A 22 134.15 16.64 37.51
C SER A 22 134.30 18.03 36.93
N VAL A 23 134.46 19.04 37.80
CA VAL A 23 134.71 20.43 37.41
C VAL A 23 135.94 20.53 36.50
N GLU A 24 137.00 19.76 36.79
CA GLU A 24 138.19 19.66 35.93
C GLU A 24 137.83 19.26 34.49
N SER A 25 136.96 18.25 34.32
CA SER A 25 136.57 17.76 32.98
C SER A 25 135.72 18.77 32.22
N LEU A 26 134.82 19.48 32.93
CA LEU A 26 134.01 20.55 32.35
C LEU A 26 134.87 21.73 31.90
N MET A 27 135.91 22.05 32.67
CA MET A 27 136.81 23.18 32.38
C MET A 27 137.94 22.87 31.39
N ALA A 28 138.29 21.61 31.16
CA ALA A 28 139.50 21.21 30.42
C ALA A 28 139.60 21.78 28.98
N SER A 29 138.47 22.17 28.38
CA SER A 29 138.40 22.76 27.03
C SER A 29 137.98 24.23 27.02
N ALA A 30 137.85 24.86 28.19
CA ALA A 30 137.59 26.29 28.29
C ALA A 30 138.83 27.07 27.82
N VAL A 31 138.61 28.10 27.00
CA VAL A 31 139.67 28.96 26.50
C VAL A 31 139.26 30.42 26.58
N ASP A 32 140.19 31.28 26.96
CA ASP A 32 140.05 32.72 26.80
C ASP A 32 141.19 33.29 25.93
N VAL A 33 140.85 34.27 25.09
CA VAL A 33 141.76 34.81 24.06
C VAL A 33 142.88 35.64 24.69
N GLU A 34 142.62 36.30 25.82
CA GLU A 34 143.59 37.14 26.52
C GLU A 34 144.36 36.38 27.61
N ASP A 35 143.65 35.62 28.43
CA ASP A 35 144.17 35.11 29.71
C ASP A 35 144.64 33.64 29.64
N GLY A 36 144.48 33.01 28.46
CA GLY A 36 144.99 31.68 28.18
C GLY A 36 144.33 30.60 29.04
N THR A 37 145.08 30.03 30.00
CA THR A 37 144.64 28.90 30.84
C THR A 37 144.35 29.28 32.29
N ASP A 38 144.34 30.57 32.64
CA ASP A 38 144.03 31.04 34.00
C ASP A 38 142.50 31.23 34.16
N LEU A 39 141.76 30.12 34.16
CA LEU A 39 140.30 30.07 34.22
C LEU A 39 139.82 29.27 35.45
N ASP A 40 138.79 29.77 36.14
CA ASP A 40 138.21 29.18 37.35
C ASP A 40 136.71 28.85 37.18
N PHE A 41 136.23 27.76 37.77
CA PHE A 41 134.79 27.46 37.79
C PHE A 41 134.05 28.41 38.72
N SER A 42 132.98 29.05 38.24
CA SER A 42 132.24 30.06 38.98
C SER A 42 130.87 29.61 39.50
N GLY A 43 130.47 28.35 39.29
CA GLY A 43 129.22 27.78 39.80
C GLY A 43 128.24 27.30 38.72
N ILE A 44 127.20 26.57 39.14
CA ILE A 44 126.04 26.23 38.29
C ILE A 44 125.12 27.45 38.19
N MET A 45 124.65 27.73 36.97
CA MET A 45 123.84 28.92 36.67
C MET A 45 122.36 28.59 36.47
N ASP A 46 122.03 27.48 35.81
CA ASP A 46 120.65 27.09 35.47
C ASP A 46 120.58 25.57 35.23
N SER A 47 119.41 24.98 35.48
CA SER A 47 119.10 23.57 35.20
C SER A 47 117.68 23.42 34.63
N HIS A 48 117.48 22.45 33.74
CA HIS A 48 116.23 22.20 33.05
C HIS A 48 115.96 20.70 32.93
N ASN A 49 114.71 20.30 33.23
CA ASN A 49 114.25 18.91 33.32
C ASN A 49 115.08 18.07 34.30
N GLY A 50 115.38 18.68 35.45
CA GLY A 50 116.24 18.14 36.50
C GLY A 50 117.03 19.20 37.25
N ASP A 51 117.60 18.78 38.37
CA ASP A 51 118.34 19.60 39.32
C ASP A 51 119.85 19.32 39.25
N ALA A 52 120.66 20.37 39.11
CA ALA A 52 122.12 20.30 39.09
C ALA A 52 122.75 20.99 40.31
N TRP A 53 123.70 20.33 40.99
CA TRP A 53 124.42 20.94 42.12
C TRP A 53 125.89 20.49 42.21
N ALA A 54 126.74 21.31 42.82
CA ALA A 54 128.15 20.98 43.06
C ALA A 54 128.37 20.46 44.49
N ASP A 55 129.25 19.47 44.66
CA ASP A 55 129.72 19.03 45.98
C ASP A 55 131.08 19.66 46.38
N ASN A 56 131.53 19.38 47.61
CA ASN A 56 132.76 19.96 48.18
C ASN A 56 134.06 19.36 47.60
N ASP A 57 133.97 18.25 46.86
CA ASP A 57 135.12 17.57 46.27
C ASP A 57 135.33 17.97 44.79
N GLY A 58 134.49 18.86 44.27
CA GLY A 58 134.58 19.40 42.91
C GLY A 58 133.87 18.53 41.86
N LEU A 59 132.89 17.72 42.25
CA LEU A 59 131.96 17.04 41.34
C LEU A 59 130.63 17.81 41.24
N ILE A 60 130.07 17.83 40.04
CA ILE A 60 128.73 18.33 39.73
C ILE A 60 127.82 17.13 39.56
N HIS A 61 126.70 17.12 40.26
CA HIS A 61 125.65 16.10 40.21
C HIS A 61 124.46 16.63 39.42
N PHE A 62 123.77 15.73 38.71
CA PHE A 62 122.54 16.02 37.99
C PHE A 62 121.53 14.88 38.21
N LEU A 63 120.32 15.24 38.64
CA LEU A 63 119.18 14.34 38.85
C LEU A 63 118.01 14.83 37.97
N PRO A 64 117.48 14.05 37.02
CA PRO A 64 116.32 14.43 36.23
C PRO A 64 115.06 14.58 37.10
N ASP A 65 114.05 15.29 36.60
CA ASP A 65 112.72 15.29 37.22
C ASP A 65 112.15 13.86 37.23
N ALA A 66 111.30 13.51 38.21
CA ALA A 66 110.71 12.18 38.29
C ALA A 66 109.91 11.84 37.02
N ASP A 67 110.07 10.62 36.54
CA ASP A 67 109.41 10.05 35.35
C ASP A 67 109.67 10.87 34.06
N PHE A 68 110.78 11.62 34.02
CA PHE A 68 111.19 12.40 32.86
C PHE A 68 112.23 11.65 32.01
N PHE A 69 111.83 11.31 30.79
CA PHE A 69 112.72 10.92 29.71
C PHE A 69 112.78 11.97 28.59
N GLY A 70 113.95 12.12 27.97
CA GLY A 70 114.23 13.09 26.93
C GLY A 70 115.42 14.00 27.27
N THR A 71 115.53 15.14 26.60
CA THR A 71 116.70 16.00 26.74
C THR A 71 116.59 16.91 27.98
N ALA A 72 117.50 16.73 28.93
CA ALA A 72 117.72 17.59 30.07
C ALA A 72 119.01 18.41 29.92
N SER A 73 119.20 19.47 30.69
CA SER A 73 120.46 20.24 30.63
C SER A 73 120.73 21.10 31.85
N PHE A 74 121.99 21.42 32.08
CA PHE A 74 122.38 22.50 32.99
C PHE A 74 123.49 23.35 32.40
N THR A 75 123.62 24.59 32.88
CA THR A 75 124.68 25.52 32.49
C THR A 75 125.53 25.90 33.69
N TYR A 76 126.80 26.16 33.45
CA TYR A 76 127.77 26.52 34.48
C TYR A 76 128.67 27.64 34.01
N GLY A 77 129.15 28.46 34.96
CA GLY A 77 130.00 29.60 34.69
C GLY A 77 131.49 29.27 34.81
N VAL A 78 132.30 29.92 33.98
CA VAL A 78 133.77 29.88 34.02
C VAL A 78 134.27 31.33 34.01
N ALA A 79 135.02 31.70 35.04
CA ALA A 79 135.53 33.05 35.27
C ALA A 79 137.01 33.16 34.85
N ASP A 80 137.39 34.31 34.29
CA ASP A 80 138.79 34.71 34.09
C ASP A 80 139.33 35.54 35.28
N SER A 81 140.64 35.84 35.26
CA SER A 81 141.34 36.62 36.29
C SER A 81 140.94 38.10 36.38
N GLU A 82 140.16 38.59 35.41
CA GLU A 82 139.72 39.98 35.23
C GLU A 82 138.20 40.14 35.38
N ALA A 83 137.52 39.10 35.92
CA ALA A 83 136.10 39.02 36.26
C ALA A 83 135.11 38.93 35.07
N GLY A 84 135.55 38.52 33.89
CA GLY A 84 134.66 38.03 32.84
C GLY A 84 134.19 36.60 33.14
N VAL A 85 132.90 36.29 32.96
CA VAL A 85 132.34 34.95 33.17
C VAL A 85 131.68 34.44 31.88
N GLY A 86 132.26 33.41 31.30
CA GLY A 86 131.69 32.61 30.21
C GLY A 86 130.76 31.52 30.72
N ALA A 87 129.89 30.99 29.87
CA ALA A 87 128.97 29.91 30.25
C ALA A 87 129.21 28.65 29.40
N GLY A 88 129.44 27.52 30.06
CA GLY A 88 129.38 26.18 29.46
C GLY A 88 127.98 25.58 29.64
N LYS A 89 127.59 24.69 28.72
CA LYS A 89 126.33 23.94 28.80
C LYS A 89 126.60 22.44 28.77
N VAL A 90 125.99 21.71 29.68
CA VAL A 90 125.89 20.25 29.64
C VAL A 90 124.47 19.88 29.20
N THR A 91 124.37 19.12 28.13
CA THR A 91 123.11 18.50 27.69
C THR A 91 123.16 17.02 28.08
N ILE A 92 122.11 16.52 28.72
CA ILE A 92 121.96 15.12 29.12
C ILE A 92 120.76 14.54 28.36
N GLU A 93 120.95 13.45 27.62
CA GLU A 93 119.83 12.67 27.11
C GLU A 93 119.45 11.62 28.17
N VAL A 94 118.24 11.71 28.69
CA VAL A 94 117.67 10.80 29.69
C VAL A 94 116.85 9.74 28.95
N ALA A 95 117.26 8.48 29.02
CA ALA A 95 116.55 7.36 28.44
C ALA A 95 115.46 6.87 29.40
N GLY A 96 114.26 6.61 28.86
CA GLY A 96 113.17 6.07 29.67
C GLY A 96 113.39 4.63 30.13
N GLU A 97 112.94 4.31 31.33
CA GLU A 97 112.84 2.98 31.92
C GLU A 97 111.35 2.64 32.13
N ASN A 98 110.99 1.37 31.97
CA ASN A 98 109.58 0.97 32.06
C ASN A 98 109.05 1.07 33.49
N ASP A 99 108.05 1.91 33.70
CA ASP A 99 107.32 2.03 34.95
C ASP A 99 106.30 0.90 35.12
N ALA A 100 105.99 0.57 36.36
CA ALA A 100 104.89 -0.35 36.62
C ALA A 100 103.56 0.39 36.48
N PRO A 101 102.50 -0.28 35.99
CA PRO A 101 101.19 0.34 35.88
C PRO A 101 100.63 0.70 37.26
N VAL A 102 99.74 1.69 37.31
CA VAL A 102 99.03 2.13 38.52
C VAL A 102 97.59 1.63 38.45
N ALA A 103 97.29 0.60 39.26
CA ALA A 103 95.95 0.05 39.40
C ALA A 103 95.16 0.78 40.51
N MET A 104 93.89 1.10 40.28
CA MET A 104 92.98 1.70 41.25
C MET A 104 91.76 0.82 41.47
N ASN A 105 91.31 0.70 42.73
CA ASN A 105 90.09 -0.08 43.02
C ASN A 105 88.86 0.51 42.33
N ASP A 106 88.03 -0.35 41.75
CA ASP A 106 86.74 0.00 41.17
C ASP A 106 85.63 0.14 42.23
N GLU A 107 84.58 0.89 41.90
CA GLU A 107 83.42 1.06 42.77
C GLU A 107 82.56 -0.20 42.87
N SER A 108 81.97 -0.66 41.75
CA SER A 108 81.22 -1.93 41.69
C SER A 108 80.77 -2.32 40.29
N ILE A 109 80.63 -3.63 40.04
CA ILE A 109 79.87 -4.22 38.94
C ILE A 109 78.60 -4.92 39.47
N LEU A 110 77.51 -4.93 38.70
CA LEU A 110 76.22 -5.56 39.06
C LEU A 110 76.13 -6.96 38.47
N ALA A 111 75.77 -7.96 39.28
CA ALA A 111 75.52 -9.35 38.87
C ALA A 111 74.20 -9.88 39.44
N TRP A 112 73.71 -10.96 38.83
CA TRP A 112 72.51 -11.69 39.24
C TRP A 112 72.87 -13.01 39.90
N GLY A 113 72.20 -13.33 41.00
CA GLY A 113 72.44 -14.53 41.80
C GLY A 113 71.99 -15.81 41.10
N ASN A 114 70.90 -15.75 40.35
CA ASN A 114 70.31 -16.86 39.61
C ASN A 114 71.12 -17.20 38.33
N ASN A 115 71.17 -18.48 37.97
CA ASN A 115 71.94 -18.95 36.82
C ASN A 115 71.29 -18.71 35.44
N SER A 116 70.08 -18.15 35.41
CA SER A 116 69.37 -17.81 34.17
C SER A 116 70.05 -16.66 33.41
N TYR A 117 70.87 -15.86 34.10
CA TYR A 117 71.60 -14.74 33.52
C TYR A 117 73.10 -15.02 33.39
N ASP A 118 73.65 -14.67 32.23
CA ASP A 118 75.08 -14.76 31.95
C ASP A 118 75.76 -13.45 32.38
N ASN A 119 76.38 -13.45 33.56
CA ASN A 119 77.08 -12.28 34.11
C ASN A 119 78.46 -12.13 33.46
N VAL A 120 78.50 -11.51 32.27
CA VAL A 120 79.71 -11.31 31.46
C VAL A 120 80.03 -9.83 31.28
N TYR A 121 81.26 -9.45 31.62
CA TYR A 121 81.75 -8.06 31.55
C TYR A 121 83.02 -7.97 30.72
N GLY A 122 83.17 -6.94 29.89
CA GLY A 122 84.44 -6.67 29.22
C GLY A 122 85.51 -6.19 30.21
N SER A 123 86.77 -6.61 30.04
CA SER A 123 87.90 -6.15 30.88
C SER A 123 88.04 -4.62 30.95
N ALA A 124 87.61 -3.88 29.93
CA ALA A 124 87.57 -2.42 29.94
C ALA A 124 86.74 -1.84 31.10
N ALA A 125 85.80 -2.60 31.66
CA ALA A 125 84.99 -2.17 32.81
C ALA A 125 85.83 -1.96 34.08
N LEU A 126 86.91 -2.74 34.26
CA LEU A 126 87.82 -2.61 35.41
C LEU A 126 89.10 -1.84 35.08
N LEU A 127 89.48 -1.74 33.80
CA LEU A 127 90.67 -0.99 33.38
C LEU A 127 90.44 0.52 33.26
N ALA A 128 89.20 1.00 33.45
CA ALA A 128 88.81 2.37 33.11
C ALA A 128 89.47 3.45 33.98
N ASN A 129 89.82 3.11 35.21
CA ASN A 129 90.48 3.99 36.19
C ASN A 129 91.98 3.65 36.38
N ASP A 130 92.50 2.66 35.66
CA ASP A 130 93.90 2.26 35.72
C ASP A 130 94.73 3.03 34.69
N SER A 131 96.01 3.25 34.99
CA SER A 131 96.90 4.04 34.13
C SER A 131 98.32 3.52 34.14
N ASP A 132 99.09 3.90 33.13
CA ASP A 132 100.51 3.59 33.00
C ASP A 132 101.26 4.87 32.63
N VAL A 133 102.42 5.13 33.25
CA VAL A 133 103.17 6.38 33.09
C VAL A 133 103.81 6.46 31.69
N ASP A 134 104.25 5.33 31.15
CA ASP A 134 104.77 5.20 29.78
C ASP A 134 103.66 5.26 28.71
N GLY A 135 102.40 5.09 29.14
CA GLY A 135 101.23 5.06 28.27
C GLY A 135 101.02 3.70 27.60
N ASP A 136 101.60 2.64 28.16
CA ASP A 136 101.47 1.29 27.66
C ASP A 136 100.06 0.72 27.81
N SER A 137 99.71 -0.24 26.95
CA SER A 137 98.36 -0.81 26.92
C SER A 137 98.15 -1.82 28.03
N LEU A 138 97.24 -1.51 28.95
CA LEU A 138 96.93 -2.38 30.08
C LEU A 138 96.05 -3.58 29.70
N LYS A 139 96.38 -4.75 30.27
CA LYS A 139 95.56 -5.96 30.17
C LYS A 139 95.42 -6.64 31.51
N ILE A 140 94.22 -7.15 31.79
CA ILE A 140 94.00 -8.06 32.91
C ILE A 140 94.60 -9.42 32.55
N ILE A 141 95.55 -9.89 33.35
CA ILE A 141 96.25 -11.16 33.13
C ILE A 141 95.84 -12.25 34.11
N SER A 142 95.27 -11.87 35.26
CA SER A 142 94.80 -12.81 36.28
C SER A 142 93.70 -12.19 37.13
N LEU A 143 92.87 -13.07 37.69
CA LEU A 143 91.82 -12.72 38.65
C LEU A 143 92.08 -13.48 39.96
N GLY A 144 91.89 -12.79 41.08
CA GLY A 144 91.80 -13.36 42.41
C GLY A 144 90.53 -14.19 42.59
N GLN A 145 90.41 -14.85 43.73
CA GLN A 145 89.18 -15.57 44.08
C GLN A 145 88.13 -14.57 44.59
N ALA A 146 86.90 -14.69 44.11
CA ALA A 146 85.75 -14.05 44.72
C ALA A 146 85.39 -14.78 46.04
N VAL A 147 84.77 -14.07 47.00
CA VAL A 147 84.51 -14.59 48.35
C VAL A 147 83.24 -15.44 48.40
N TYR A 148 82.22 -15.06 47.64
CA TYR A 148 80.88 -15.65 47.61
C TYR A 148 80.44 -16.08 46.21
N GLY A 149 81.39 -16.17 45.28
CA GLY A 149 81.18 -16.57 43.91
C GLY A 149 82.45 -17.16 43.26
N ASN A 150 82.33 -17.50 41.99
CA ASN A 150 83.42 -17.87 41.12
C ASN A 150 83.62 -16.74 40.10
N VAL A 151 84.88 -16.39 39.85
CA VAL A 151 85.22 -15.43 38.79
C VAL A 151 86.25 -16.06 37.86
N SER A 152 86.08 -15.87 36.56
CA SER A 152 87.01 -16.36 35.54
C SER A 152 87.18 -15.35 34.40
N LEU A 153 88.33 -15.42 33.73
CA LEU A 153 88.64 -14.59 32.56
C LEU A 153 88.70 -15.49 31.32
N ASP A 154 87.94 -15.15 30.27
CA ASP A 154 87.94 -15.90 29.03
C ASP A 154 89.06 -15.47 28.06
N LEU A 155 89.20 -16.19 26.94
CA LEU A 155 90.23 -15.91 25.91
C LEU A 155 90.02 -14.59 25.17
N ASN A 156 88.83 -14.00 25.24
CA ASN A 156 88.50 -12.71 24.63
C ASN A 156 88.73 -11.55 25.62
N GLY A 157 89.12 -11.84 26.86
CA GLY A 157 89.31 -10.85 27.92
C GLY A 157 87.99 -10.39 28.56
N ASN A 158 86.94 -11.21 28.51
CA ASN A 158 85.73 -10.98 29.31
C ASN A 158 85.82 -11.69 30.65
N ILE A 159 85.30 -11.02 31.66
CA ILE A 159 85.18 -11.49 33.04
C ILE A 159 83.81 -12.14 33.19
N HIS A 160 83.79 -13.37 33.69
CA HIS A 160 82.61 -14.15 33.99
C HIS A 160 82.47 -14.27 35.50
N TYR A 161 81.32 -13.92 36.05
CA TYR A 161 81.01 -14.06 37.47
C TYR A 161 79.85 -15.03 37.70
N GLN A 162 79.96 -15.93 38.67
CA GLN A 162 78.88 -16.82 39.08
C GLN A 162 78.75 -16.81 40.60
N ALA A 163 77.57 -16.48 41.13
CA ALA A 163 77.31 -16.54 42.56
C ALA A 163 77.40 -17.99 43.10
N GLN A 164 77.64 -18.14 44.41
CA GLN A 164 77.75 -19.48 45.04
C GLN A 164 76.47 -20.33 44.96
N SER A 165 75.30 -19.71 44.79
CA SER A 165 74.00 -20.36 44.62
C SER A 165 73.01 -19.41 43.98
N ASP A 166 72.01 -19.97 43.30
CA ASP A 166 71.00 -19.23 42.53
C ASP A 166 70.19 -18.18 43.35
N ASN A 167 70.11 -18.34 44.67
CA ASN A 167 69.36 -17.44 45.56
C ASN A 167 70.26 -16.55 46.44
N TRP A 168 71.56 -16.47 46.15
CA TRP A 168 72.45 -15.65 46.96
C TRP A 168 72.41 -14.20 46.52
N VAL A 169 72.01 -13.32 47.45
CA VAL A 169 72.05 -11.86 47.29
C VAL A 169 73.03 -11.25 48.28
N GLY A 170 73.71 -10.19 47.88
CA GLY A 170 74.67 -9.50 48.73
C GLY A 170 75.80 -8.86 47.96
N VAL A 171 76.91 -8.65 48.66
CA VAL A 171 78.09 -8.00 48.12
C VAL A 171 79.25 -8.99 48.11
N ASP A 172 79.86 -9.18 46.95
CA ASP A 172 81.11 -9.92 46.78
C ASP A 172 82.24 -8.97 46.34
N SER A 173 83.46 -9.47 46.27
CA SER A 173 84.62 -8.74 45.78
C SER A 173 85.71 -9.68 45.32
N PHE A 174 86.47 -9.29 44.30
CA PHE A 174 87.68 -10.00 43.88
C PHE A 174 88.77 -8.99 43.47
N THR A 175 90.02 -9.46 43.45
CA THR A 175 91.16 -8.67 42.94
C THR A 175 91.49 -9.04 41.51
N TYR A 176 92.13 -8.14 40.76
CA TYR A 176 92.60 -8.39 39.41
C TYR A 176 94.01 -7.81 39.23
N THR A 177 94.84 -8.47 38.45
CA THR A 177 96.20 -8.01 38.14
C THR A 177 96.26 -7.52 36.71
N ILE A 178 96.75 -6.30 36.54
CA ILE A 178 97.02 -5.67 35.25
C ILE A 178 98.50 -5.78 34.89
N ASP A 179 98.78 -5.88 33.60
CA ASP A 179 100.12 -5.97 33.00
C ASP A 179 100.22 -4.95 31.85
N ASP A 180 101.35 -4.25 31.78
CA ASP A 180 101.69 -3.27 30.75
C ASP A 180 102.19 -3.91 29.44
N GLY A 181 102.47 -5.22 29.44
CA GLY A 181 103.06 -5.97 28.33
C GLY A 181 104.59 -5.88 28.24
N GLN A 182 105.22 -5.14 29.14
CA GLN A 182 106.64 -4.78 29.16
C GLN A 182 107.34 -5.25 30.45
N GLY A 183 106.57 -5.72 31.43
CA GLY A 183 107.04 -6.45 32.60
C GLY A 183 106.58 -5.85 33.93
N GLY A 184 105.92 -4.69 33.91
CA GLY A 184 105.29 -4.06 35.06
C GLY A 184 103.90 -4.65 35.34
N GLN A 185 103.60 -4.86 36.61
CA GLN A 185 102.31 -5.38 37.06
C GLN A 185 101.80 -4.65 38.30
N ALA A 186 100.48 -4.47 38.37
CA ALA A 186 99.80 -3.93 39.54
C ALA A 186 98.47 -4.64 39.81
N GLU A 187 97.97 -4.51 41.03
CA GLU A 187 96.76 -5.20 41.49
C GLU A 187 95.76 -4.18 42.06
N ALA A 188 94.49 -4.34 41.70
CA ALA A 188 93.36 -3.60 42.23
C ALA A 188 92.21 -4.57 42.59
N ALA A 189 91.22 -4.05 43.31
CA ALA A 189 90.04 -4.79 43.74
C ALA A 189 88.76 -4.15 43.19
N THR A 190 87.79 -4.99 42.86
CA THR A 190 86.44 -4.56 42.50
C THR A 190 85.40 -5.19 43.41
N ARG A 191 84.26 -4.53 43.54
CA ARG A 191 83.09 -5.00 44.28
C ARG A 191 82.05 -5.55 43.30
N VAL A 192 81.37 -6.61 43.68
CA VAL A 192 80.26 -7.18 42.91
C VAL A 192 78.99 -7.05 43.74
N ASP A 193 78.03 -6.27 43.25
CA ASP A 193 76.67 -6.24 43.80
C ASP A 193 75.85 -7.37 43.19
N VAL A 194 75.47 -8.35 44.00
CA VAL A 194 74.63 -9.48 43.57
C VAL A 194 73.20 -9.29 44.03
N LYS A 195 72.29 -9.22 43.08
CA LYS A 195 70.85 -9.13 43.30
C LYS A 195 70.14 -10.43 42.91
N LEU A 196 68.90 -10.58 43.38
CA LEU A 196 67.97 -11.57 42.85
C LEU A 196 67.24 -10.94 41.66
N ASP A 197 66.77 -11.78 40.77
CA ASP A 197 65.76 -11.44 39.77
C ASP A 197 64.76 -12.62 39.75
N ALA A 198 63.59 -12.49 40.36
CA ALA A 198 62.60 -13.56 40.42
C ALA A 198 61.37 -13.23 39.56
N SER A 199 60.79 -14.26 38.95
CA SER A 199 59.49 -14.13 38.27
C SER A 199 58.37 -13.76 39.25
N PRO A 200 57.37 -13.00 38.80
CA PRO A 200 56.18 -12.68 39.59
C PRO A 200 55.49 -13.94 40.17
N ASP A 201 55.04 -13.87 41.44
CA ASP A 201 54.15 -14.87 42.05
C ASP A 201 52.70 -14.42 41.86
N VAL A 202 51.99 -15.07 40.92
CA VAL A 202 50.65 -14.67 40.45
C VAL A 202 49.58 -15.68 40.85
N TYR A 203 48.36 -15.19 41.10
CA TYR A 203 47.20 -16.00 41.47
C TYR A 203 46.02 -15.71 40.52
N SER A 204 44.92 -16.48 40.64
CA SER A 204 43.71 -16.28 39.82
C SER A 204 42.67 -15.44 40.54
N GLU A 205 41.89 -14.67 39.77
CA GLU A 205 40.85 -13.78 40.26
C GLU A 205 39.46 -14.30 39.97
N ILE A 206 38.53 -13.78 40.76
CA ILE A 206 37.10 -13.90 40.49
C ILE A 206 36.53 -12.50 40.44
N LEU A 207 35.99 -12.15 39.28
CA LEU A 207 35.41 -10.87 38.95
C LEU A 207 33.89 -11.00 38.83
N PHE A 208 33.18 -9.90 39.01
CA PHE A 208 31.73 -9.84 38.92
C PHE A 208 31.33 -8.74 37.94
N SER A 209 30.49 -9.09 36.97
CA SER A 209 29.90 -8.16 36.02
C SER A 209 28.45 -8.56 35.74
N GLN A 210 27.81 -7.85 34.83
CA GLN A 210 26.55 -8.25 34.21
C GLN A 210 26.82 -8.71 32.78
N GLU A 211 25.98 -9.59 32.24
CA GLU A 211 25.95 -9.84 30.80
C GLU A 211 25.57 -8.56 30.03
N ASP A 212 25.87 -8.53 28.73
CA ASP A 212 25.61 -7.41 27.81
C ASP A 212 26.24 -6.06 28.16
N VAL A 213 27.06 -6.03 29.21
CA VAL A 213 27.78 -4.86 29.69
C VAL A 213 29.27 -5.09 29.54
N ILE A 214 29.94 -4.15 28.86
CA ILE A 214 31.40 -4.11 28.79
C ILE A 214 31.95 -3.81 30.19
N ALA A 215 32.78 -4.70 30.71
CA ALA A 215 33.52 -4.50 31.95
C ALA A 215 34.88 -3.86 31.67
N LEU A 216 35.20 -2.78 32.39
CA LEU A 216 36.53 -2.18 32.43
C LEU A 216 37.15 -2.48 33.80
N ILE A 217 38.25 -3.23 33.79
CA ILE A 217 38.92 -3.76 34.97
C ILE A 217 40.29 -3.07 35.08
N ASP A 218 40.55 -2.40 36.20
CA ASP A 218 41.85 -1.81 36.46
C ASP A 218 42.88 -2.92 36.73
N GLN A 219 44.12 -2.80 36.22
CA GLN A 219 45.14 -3.84 36.44
C GLN A 219 45.44 -4.05 37.93
N GLU A 220 45.28 -3.02 38.75
CA GLU A 220 45.48 -3.11 40.19
C GLU A 220 44.48 -4.06 40.87
N GLU A 221 43.29 -4.28 40.27
CA GLU A 221 42.32 -5.26 40.76
C GLU A 221 42.79 -6.69 40.50
N LEU A 222 43.46 -6.91 39.36
CA LEU A 222 44.04 -8.21 38.99
C LEU A 222 45.34 -8.50 39.74
N LEU A 223 46.11 -7.48 40.10
CA LEU A 223 47.40 -7.63 40.79
C LEU A 223 47.28 -7.61 42.33
N VAL A 224 46.07 -7.52 42.89
CA VAL A 224 45.87 -7.28 44.33
C VAL A 224 46.40 -8.41 45.24
N ASN A 225 46.40 -9.62 44.71
CA ASN A 225 46.83 -10.89 45.31
C ASN A 225 48.23 -11.33 44.82
N ASP A 226 48.83 -10.59 43.88
CA ASP A 226 50.11 -10.91 43.28
C ASP A 226 51.27 -10.26 44.03
N SER A 227 52.44 -10.86 43.95
CA SER A 227 53.63 -10.32 44.61
C SER A 227 54.92 -10.66 43.88
N ASP A 228 55.95 -9.85 44.14
CA ASP A 228 57.29 -10.07 43.66
C ASP A 228 58.25 -10.28 44.85
N VAL A 229 59.17 -11.24 44.74
CA VAL A 229 60.04 -11.63 45.85
C VAL A 229 61.14 -10.58 46.10
N ASP A 230 61.59 -9.91 45.06
CA ASP A 230 62.63 -8.88 45.01
C ASP A 230 62.04 -7.49 45.28
N GLY A 231 60.73 -7.35 45.10
CA GLY A 231 59.95 -6.14 45.28
C GLY A 231 59.87 -5.27 44.03
N ASP A 232 60.06 -5.85 42.85
CA ASP A 232 59.88 -5.16 41.58
C ASP A 232 58.39 -4.83 41.33
N THR A 233 58.15 -3.79 40.53
CA THR A 233 56.79 -3.31 40.27
C THR A 233 56.14 -4.16 39.20
N LEU A 234 55.03 -4.80 39.55
CA LEU A 234 54.25 -5.63 38.63
C LEU A 234 53.32 -4.79 37.75
N PHE A 235 53.15 -5.23 36.51
CA PHE A 235 52.16 -4.70 35.56
C PHE A 235 51.66 -5.80 34.62
N ILE A 236 50.50 -5.60 34.01
CA ILE A 236 49.94 -6.53 33.02
C ILE A 236 50.50 -6.20 31.64
N SER A 237 51.11 -7.20 31.01
CA SER A 237 51.82 -7.08 29.73
C SER A 237 51.03 -7.63 28.54
N ALA A 238 50.10 -8.56 28.80
CA ALA A 238 49.18 -9.10 27.79
C ALA A 238 47.88 -9.61 28.43
N ALA A 239 46.81 -9.65 27.64
CA ALA A 239 45.55 -10.31 27.97
C ALA A 239 45.02 -11.03 26.72
N GLY A 240 44.44 -12.22 26.87
CA GLY A 240 43.99 -13.05 25.76
C GLY A 240 43.21 -14.28 26.20
N ASN A 241 42.99 -15.20 25.25
CA ASN A 241 42.34 -16.50 25.49
C ASN A 241 41.01 -16.38 26.26
N ALA A 242 40.18 -15.41 25.90
CA ALA A 242 38.86 -15.25 26.51
C ALA A 242 37.91 -16.39 26.10
N GLU A 243 37.16 -16.90 27.07
CA GLU A 243 36.03 -17.81 26.88
C GLU A 243 34.73 -17.08 27.25
N HIS A 244 33.67 -17.30 26.46
CA HIS A 244 32.38 -16.62 26.59
C HIS A 244 32.48 -15.08 26.63
N GLY A 245 33.39 -14.54 25.82
CA GLY A 245 33.62 -13.11 25.67
C GLY A 245 34.86 -12.80 24.85
N SER A 246 35.24 -11.53 24.84
CA SER A 246 36.49 -11.04 24.27
C SER A 246 37.21 -10.15 25.26
N VAL A 247 38.54 -10.14 25.21
CA VAL A 247 39.39 -9.37 26.12
C VAL A 247 40.38 -8.51 25.34
N THR A 248 40.64 -7.30 25.82
CA THR A 248 41.64 -6.39 25.26
C THR A 248 42.37 -5.65 26.37
N LEU A 249 43.71 -5.64 26.32
CA LEU A 249 44.54 -4.78 27.16
C LEU A 249 44.63 -3.39 26.53
N LEU A 250 44.21 -2.35 27.27
CA LEU A 250 44.19 -0.97 26.81
C LEU A 250 45.53 -0.26 27.03
N PRO A 251 45.83 0.84 26.30
CA PRO A 251 47.11 1.55 26.42
C PRO A 251 47.43 2.16 27.79
N ASP A 252 46.41 2.33 28.63
CA ASP A 252 46.55 2.83 30.01
C ASP A 252 46.77 1.72 31.04
N GLY A 253 46.78 0.46 30.62
CA GLY A 253 46.96 -0.72 31.47
C GLY A 253 45.66 -1.36 31.94
N SER A 254 44.49 -0.76 31.70
CA SER A 254 43.20 -1.37 32.03
C SER A 254 42.82 -2.50 31.06
N ILE A 255 42.00 -3.43 31.54
CA ILE A 255 41.51 -4.59 30.79
C ILE A 255 40.05 -4.37 30.44
N GLN A 256 39.73 -4.41 29.15
CA GLN A 256 38.36 -4.39 28.66
C GLN A 256 37.91 -5.83 28.39
N PHE A 257 36.91 -6.31 29.14
CA PHE A 257 36.23 -7.57 28.90
C PHE A 257 34.81 -7.30 28.35
N THR A 258 34.51 -7.87 27.18
CA THR A 258 33.19 -7.79 26.55
C THR A 258 32.59 -9.19 26.56
N PRO A 259 31.57 -9.47 27.39
CA PRO A 259 30.88 -10.76 27.41
C PRO A 259 30.31 -11.15 26.04
N GLU A 260 30.11 -12.45 25.81
CA GLU A 260 29.24 -12.92 24.74
C GLU A 260 27.81 -12.43 24.99
N LEU A 261 27.12 -12.01 23.93
CA LEU A 261 25.77 -11.46 24.02
C LEU A 261 24.82 -12.51 24.60
N ASN A 262 24.03 -12.13 25.60
CA ASN A 262 23.02 -12.96 26.26
C ASN A 262 23.61 -14.23 26.91
N PHE A 263 24.87 -14.15 27.32
CA PHE A 263 25.52 -15.22 28.06
C PHE A 263 25.69 -14.85 29.53
N ASN A 264 24.99 -15.59 30.39
CA ASN A 264 25.20 -15.62 31.82
C ASN A 264 25.66 -17.02 32.30
N ASN A 265 26.20 -17.09 33.51
CA ASN A 265 26.78 -18.33 34.04
C ASN A 265 26.56 -18.49 35.55
N GLU A 266 26.65 -19.74 36.02
CA GLU A 266 26.69 -20.02 37.46
C GLU A 266 28.13 -19.92 38.01
N TYR A 267 28.26 -19.24 39.14
CA TYR A 267 29.51 -19.04 39.86
C TYR A 267 30.25 -20.35 40.22
N PRO A 268 31.58 -20.46 39.99
CA PRO A 268 32.43 -19.78 39.01
C PRO A 268 32.79 -20.71 37.83
N GLY A 269 33.07 -20.11 36.67
CA GLY A 269 34.04 -20.72 35.73
C GLY A 269 33.61 -21.06 34.31
N GLN A 270 32.66 -20.34 33.72
CA GLN A 270 32.40 -20.44 32.28
C GLN A 270 33.00 -19.24 31.54
N ALA A 271 32.64 -18.00 31.90
CA ALA A 271 33.34 -16.83 31.36
C ALA A 271 34.70 -16.64 32.03
N SER A 272 35.76 -16.49 31.22
CA SER A 272 37.12 -16.29 31.72
C SER A 272 38.03 -15.64 30.69
N PHE A 273 39.19 -15.14 31.13
CA PHE A 273 40.29 -14.77 30.26
C PHE A 273 41.64 -14.98 30.94
N GLU A 274 42.70 -15.11 30.15
CA GLU A 274 44.08 -15.16 30.63
C GLU A 274 44.73 -13.77 30.59
N TYR A 275 45.58 -13.47 31.57
CA TYR A 275 46.41 -12.27 31.58
C TYR A 275 47.82 -12.60 32.06
N THR A 276 48.80 -11.83 31.57
CA THR A 276 50.23 -12.08 31.76
C THR A 276 50.88 -10.94 32.53
N VAL A 277 51.40 -11.24 33.72
CA VAL A 277 52.06 -10.30 34.63
C VAL A 277 53.56 -10.28 34.38
N SER A 278 54.15 -9.09 34.37
CA SER A 278 55.58 -8.87 34.22
C SER A 278 56.09 -7.83 35.23
N ASP A 279 57.33 -7.98 35.64
CA ASP A 279 58.13 -6.99 36.39
C ASP A 279 59.02 -6.13 35.45
N GLY A 280 59.05 -6.46 34.15
CA GLY A 280 59.89 -5.85 33.12
C GLY A 280 61.34 -6.34 33.08
N ILE A 281 61.71 -7.32 33.91
CA ILE A 281 63.07 -7.83 34.04
C ILE A 281 63.11 -9.34 33.78
N SER A 282 62.32 -10.12 34.51
CA SER A 282 62.31 -11.58 34.48
C SER A 282 61.24 -12.16 33.54
N ASP A 283 61.16 -13.50 33.45
CA ASP A 283 60.15 -14.18 32.64
C ASP A 283 58.75 -13.90 33.20
N PRO A 284 57.78 -13.47 32.35
CA PRO A 284 56.43 -13.15 32.80
C PRO A 284 55.61 -14.42 33.11
N VAL A 285 54.60 -14.27 33.98
CA VAL A 285 53.74 -15.38 34.43
C VAL A 285 52.28 -15.12 34.07
N THR A 286 51.58 -16.14 33.59
CA THR A 286 50.16 -16.06 33.20
C THR A 286 49.24 -16.60 34.30
N ALA A 287 48.14 -15.90 34.53
CA ALA A 287 47.04 -16.30 35.39
C ALA A 287 45.69 -16.22 34.64
N VAL A 288 44.63 -16.75 35.27
CA VAL A 288 43.26 -16.76 34.72
C VAL A 288 42.37 -15.92 35.62
N ALA A 289 41.61 -15.01 35.04
CA ALA A 289 40.51 -14.31 35.68
C ALA A 289 39.18 -14.98 35.28
N PHE A 290 38.41 -15.43 36.27
CA PHE A 290 37.05 -15.93 36.05
C PHE A 290 36.04 -14.80 36.24
N VAL A 291 35.06 -14.71 35.34
CA VAL A 291 34.02 -13.68 35.39
C VAL A 291 32.68 -14.32 35.68
N ASP A 292 32.02 -13.86 36.75
CA ASP A 292 30.65 -14.20 37.08
C ASP A 292 29.73 -13.14 36.46
N LEU A 293 28.91 -13.54 35.49
CA LEU A 293 28.01 -12.66 34.74
C LEU A 293 26.61 -12.79 35.31
N ALA A 294 26.18 -11.75 36.01
CA ALA A 294 24.82 -11.65 36.49
C ALA A 294 23.86 -11.45 35.32
N PRO A 295 22.69 -12.14 35.33
CA PRO A 295 21.72 -12.01 34.27
C PRO A 295 21.15 -10.59 34.14
N VAL A 296 20.82 -10.19 32.92
CA VAL A 296 20.18 -8.91 32.58
C VAL A 296 18.95 -9.20 31.74
N ASN A 297 17.77 -8.85 32.26
CA ASN A 297 16.51 -9.13 31.57
C ASN A 297 16.39 -8.39 30.23
N ASP A 298 16.37 -9.15 29.14
CA ASP A 298 15.95 -8.73 27.81
C ASP A 298 14.43 -8.51 27.74
N THR A 299 13.98 -7.82 26.70
CA THR A 299 12.53 -7.69 26.41
C THR A 299 12.09 -8.76 25.42
N PRO A 300 10.82 -9.22 25.46
CA PRO A 300 10.31 -10.21 24.52
C PRO A 300 10.51 -9.81 23.05
N VAL A 301 10.90 -10.75 22.19
CA VAL A 301 11.03 -10.55 20.75
C VAL A 301 9.77 -11.06 20.06
N LEU A 302 8.97 -10.12 19.55
CA LEU A 302 7.66 -10.42 18.97
C LEU A 302 7.66 -10.45 17.44
N ARG A 303 6.83 -11.31 16.84
CA ARG A 303 6.59 -11.41 15.41
C ARG A 303 5.09 -11.40 15.13
N GLY A 304 4.65 -10.45 14.30
CA GLY A 304 3.23 -10.28 13.99
C GLY A 304 2.57 -11.53 13.43
N GLU A 305 1.33 -11.77 13.87
CA GLU A 305 0.50 -12.89 13.43
C GLU A 305 -0.38 -12.51 12.23
N ASN A 306 -0.79 -13.53 11.47
CA ASN A 306 -1.83 -13.39 10.44
C ASN A 306 -2.93 -14.43 10.66
N PHE A 307 -4.07 -13.99 11.15
CA PHE A 307 -5.23 -14.83 11.36
C PHE A 307 -6.12 -14.90 10.12
N ALA A 308 -6.49 -16.11 9.73
CA ALA A 308 -7.48 -16.37 8.69
C ALA A 308 -8.72 -17.08 9.27
N GLY A 309 -9.84 -16.98 8.56
CA GLY A 309 -11.09 -17.66 8.91
C GLY A 309 -12.13 -16.77 9.59
N ALA A 310 -11.82 -15.50 9.83
CA ALA A 310 -12.85 -14.52 10.14
C ALA A 310 -13.75 -14.32 8.92
N VAL A 311 -15.05 -14.13 9.17
CA VAL A 311 -16.05 -13.79 8.17
C VAL A 311 -16.79 -12.57 8.69
N GLU A 312 -17.24 -11.69 7.79
CA GLU A 312 -17.94 -10.48 8.21
C GLU A 312 -19.24 -10.82 8.97
N ASP A 313 -19.72 -9.83 9.74
CA ASP A 313 -20.89 -9.90 10.63
C ASP A 313 -20.88 -10.99 11.70
N ASN A 314 -19.78 -11.72 11.85
CA ASN A 314 -19.63 -12.79 12.82
C ASN A 314 -18.43 -12.55 13.72
N ILE A 315 -18.55 -12.99 14.97
CA ILE A 315 -17.43 -12.98 15.90
C ILE A 315 -16.38 -14.03 15.49
N PHE A 316 -15.10 -13.67 15.61
CA PHE A 316 -13.97 -14.55 15.43
C PHE A 316 -13.13 -14.58 16.71
N SER A 317 -12.65 -15.75 17.12
CA SER A 317 -11.93 -15.89 18.39
C SER A 317 -10.62 -16.63 18.23
N PHE A 318 -9.59 -16.15 18.91
CA PHE A 318 -8.26 -16.76 19.00
C PHE A 318 -7.72 -16.66 20.43
N THR A 319 -6.56 -17.25 20.71
CA THR A 319 -6.01 -17.37 22.07
C THR A 319 -4.67 -16.64 22.21
N PRO A 320 -4.28 -16.23 23.44
CA PRO A 320 -2.94 -15.72 23.70
C PRO A 320 -1.83 -16.68 23.28
N ALA A 321 -2.04 -17.99 23.38
CA ALA A 321 -1.06 -18.99 22.94
C ALA A 321 -0.83 -18.99 21.42
N GLN A 322 -1.84 -18.60 20.64
CA GLN A 322 -1.67 -18.42 19.19
C GLN A 322 -0.91 -17.12 18.88
N LEU A 323 -1.06 -16.07 19.69
CA LEU A 323 -0.23 -14.86 19.56
C LEU A 323 1.23 -15.11 19.90
N LEU A 324 1.49 -15.93 20.93
CA LEU A 324 2.85 -16.22 21.39
C LEU A 324 3.51 -17.38 20.63
N ALA A 325 2.92 -17.88 19.55
CA ALA A 325 3.36 -19.13 18.93
C ALA A 325 4.73 -19.02 18.25
N ASN A 326 5.05 -17.83 17.73
CA ASN A 326 6.31 -17.51 17.05
C ASN A 326 7.18 -16.50 17.83
N ASP A 327 6.72 -16.11 19.01
CA ASP A 327 7.37 -15.16 19.90
C ASP A 327 8.35 -15.90 20.81
N PHE A 328 9.44 -15.23 21.18
CA PHE A 328 10.40 -15.77 22.14
C PHE A 328 10.99 -14.66 22.99
N ASP A 329 11.54 -15.07 24.12
CA ASP A 329 12.27 -14.20 25.03
C ASP A 329 13.56 -14.95 25.42
N VAL A 330 14.67 -14.23 25.55
CA VAL A 330 16.01 -14.83 25.60
C VAL A 330 16.14 -15.73 26.84
N GLU A 331 15.65 -15.25 27.96
CA GLU A 331 15.72 -15.84 29.29
C GLU A 331 14.85 -17.09 29.40
N THR A 332 13.84 -17.25 28.52
CA THR A 332 13.01 -18.47 28.51
C THR A 332 13.78 -19.73 28.10
N THR A 333 14.94 -19.57 27.46
CA THR A 333 15.83 -20.67 27.07
C THR A 333 17.05 -20.85 27.99
N SER A 334 17.29 -19.88 28.88
CA SER A 334 18.37 -19.92 29.85
C SER A 334 18.09 -20.99 30.92
N PRO A 335 19.04 -21.89 31.23
CA PRO A 335 18.89 -22.83 32.34
C PRO A 335 19.10 -22.16 33.71
N PHE A 336 19.58 -20.92 33.73
CA PHE A 336 19.92 -20.18 34.94
C PHE A 336 18.81 -19.21 35.37
N GLU A 337 17.91 -18.89 34.46
CA GLU A 337 16.80 -17.98 34.67
C GLU A 337 15.47 -18.70 34.54
N ASN A 338 14.44 -18.12 35.13
CA ASN A 338 13.08 -18.60 34.95
C ASN A 338 12.24 -17.41 34.54
N ASP A 339 12.02 -17.29 33.24
CA ASP A 339 11.16 -16.27 32.68
C ASP A 339 9.90 -16.86 32.01
N SER A 340 8.86 -16.04 31.88
CA SER A 340 7.63 -16.41 31.21
C SER A 340 6.96 -15.19 30.56
N MET A 341 6.59 -15.33 29.30
CA MET A 341 5.85 -14.32 28.55
C MET A 341 4.34 -14.40 28.79
N THR A 342 3.69 -13.25 28.93
CA THR A 342 2.23 -13.13 29.05
C THR A 342 1.71 -12.01 28.15
N VAL A 343 0.67 -12.29 27.35
CA VAL A 343 -0.07 -11.24 26.62
C VAL A 343 -0.80 -10.35 27.63
N THR A 344 -0.43 -9.08 27.70
CA THR A 344 -0.97 -8.10 28.67
C THR A 344 -1.95 -7.12 28.05
N GLY A 345 -1.98 -7.00 26.73
CA GLY A 345 -2.91 -6.10 26.03
C GLY A 345 -3.15 -6.49 24.57
N VAL A 346 -4.34 -6.16 24.08
CA VAL A 346 -4.72 -6.22 22.66
C VAL A 346 -5.50 -4.95 22.33
N SER A 347 -5.19 -4.28 21.22
CA SER A 347 -5.83 -3.01 20.85
C SER A 347 -5.66 -2.68 19.36
N GLY A 348 -6.33 -1.63 18.88
CA GLY A 348 -5.99 -1.00 17.61
C GLY A 348 -6.62 -1.58 16.34
N ALA A 349 -7.62 -2.49 16.46
CA ALA A 349 -8.44 -2.90 15.33
C ALA A 349 -9.08 -1.67 14.66
N SER A 350 -8.89 -1.52 13.34
CA SER A 350 -9.31 -0.34 12.57
C SER A 350 -10.69 -0.48 11.96
N HIS A 351 -11.13 -1.71 11.69
CA HIS A 351 -12.43 -2.04 11.11
C HIS A 351 -13.14 -3.12 11.94
N GLY A 352 -12.93 -3.07 13.25
CA GLY A 352 -13.51 -3.99 14.20
C GLY A 352 -13.17 -3.62 15.64
N SER A 353 -13.58 -4.48 16.56
CA SER A 353 -13.28 -4.35 17.98
C SER A 353 -12.69 -5.64 18.53
N LEU A 354 -11.70 -5.48 19.41
CA LEU A 354 -11.06 -6.59 20.12
C LEU A 354 -11.44 -6.55 21.59
N HIS A 355 -11.78 -7.72 22.13
CA HIS A 355 -12.10 -7.89 23.54
C HIS A 355 -11.43 -9.15 24.10
N TYR A 356 -10.74 -9.02 25.23
CA TYR A 356 -10.26 -10.18 25.98
C TYR A 356 -11.38 -10.73 26.87
N ASP A 357 -11.90 -11.92 26.54
CA ASP A 357 -12.90 -12.61 27.34
C ASP A 357 -12.22 -13.42 28.46
N SER A 358 -12.17 -12.82 29.65
CA SER A 358 -11.63 -13.45 30.86
C SER A 358 -12.34 -14.75 31.31
N GLY A 359 -13.56 -15.02 30.84
CA GLY A 359 -14.31 -16.22 31.18
C GLY A 359 -13.87 -17.45 30.37
N THR A 360 -13.48 -17.24 29.10
CA THR A 360 -13.00 -18.29 28.19
C THR A 360 -11.49 -18.30 28.02
N GLY A 361 -10.82 -17.19 28.31
CA GLY A 361 -9.38 -17.00 28.08
C GLY A 361 -9.03 -16.63 26.63
N SER A 362 -10.04 -16.35 25.79
CA SER A 362 -9.88 -16.03 24.38
C SER A 362 -9.93 -14.52 24.12
N ILE A 363 -9.34 -14.11 23.00
CA ILE A 363 -9.48 -12.80 22.42
C ILE A 363 -10.56 -12.90 21.34
N VAL A 364 -11.57 -12.04 21.42
CA VAL A 364 -12.71 -11.99 20.52
C VAL A 364 -12.57 -10.76 19.63
N TYR A 365 -12.55 -10.99 18.32
CA TYR A 365 -12.64 -9.98 17.28
C TYR A 365 -14.08 -9.92 16.76
N THR A 366 -14.65 -8.72 16.71
CA THR A 366 -15.95 -8.44 16.08
C THR A 366 -15.72 -7.40 14.98
N PRO A 367 -15.81 -7.77 13.70
CA PRO A 367 -15.66 -6.81 12.60
C PRO A 367 -16.78 -5.77 12.64
N GLU A 368 -16.54 -4.60 12.05
CA GLU A 368 -17.61 -3.67 11.68
C GLU A 368 -18.58 -4.36 10.70
N ALA A 369 -19.84 -3.92 10.71
CA ALA A 369 -20.83 -4.49 9.80
C ALA A 369 -20.39 -4.31 8.34
N ASN A 370 -20.50 -5.37 7.55
CA ASN A 370 -20.17 -5.40 6.12
C ASN A 370 -18.69 -5.07 5.81
N PHE A 371 -17.78 -5.25 6.77
CA PHE A 371 -16.34 -5.14 6.52
C PHE A 371 -15.74 -6.48 6.11
N ASN A 372 -15.21 -6.51 4.89
CA ASN A 372 -14.37 -7.58 4.37
C ASN A 372 -13.00 -7.03 3.95
N GLY A 373 -11.94 -7.81 4.12
CA GLY A 373 -10.57 -7.41 3.87
C GLY A 373 -9.63 -7.68 5.05
N VAL A 374 -8.49 -7.01 5.08
CA VAL A 374 -7.51 -7.18 6.17
C VAL A 374 -7.71 -6.07 7.21
N ASP A 375 -7.98 -6.46 8.46
CA ASP A 375 -7.88 -5.55 9.61
C ASP A 375 -6.55 -5.74 10.34
N THR A 376 -6.04 -4.66 10.91
CA THR A 376 -4.75 -4.65 11.63
C THR A 376 -4.99 -4.36 13.10
N PHE A 377 -4.24 -5.02 13.98
CA PHE A 377 -4.30 -4.79 15.42
C PHE A 377 -2.92 -4.94 16.05
N ARG A 378 -2.78 -4.52 17.30
CA ARG A 378 -1.54 -4.64 18.09
C ARG A 378 -1.77 -5.48 19.33
N TYR A 379 -0.79 -6.28 19.70
CA TYR A 379 -0.76 -6.97 20.98
C TYR A 379 0.53 -6.67 21.73
N GLN A 380 0.40 -6.66 23.06
CA GLN A 380 1.48 -6.38 24.00
C GLN A 380 1.79 -7.63 24.80
N VAL A 381 3.08 -7.90 24.97
CA VAL A 381 3.59 -9.02 25.76
C VAL A 381 4.52 -8.46 26.83
N THR A 382 4.33 -8.93 28.05
CA THR A 382 5.23 -8.64 29.17
C THR A 382 5.85 -9.94 29.67
N ASP A 383 7.15 -9.93 29.90
CA ASP A 383 7.85 -11.02 30.58
C ASP A 383 7.53 -11.01 32.10
N SER A 384 8.12 -11.93 32.87
CA SER A 384 7.85 -12.03 34.31
C SER A 384 8.64 -11.04 35.17
N HIS A 385 9.59 -10.31 34.58
CA HIS A 385 10.48 -9.34 35.22
C HIS A 385 10.19 -7.88 34.82
N GLY A 386 9.22 -7.65 33.93
CA GLY A 386 8.68 -6.35 33.53
C GLY A 386 9.11 -5.81 32.17
N GLY A 387 9.88 -6.55 31.37
CA GLY A 387 10.17 -6.17 29.98
C GLY A 387 8.91 -6.24 29.12
N LEU A 388 8.74 -5.26 28.23
CA LEU A 388 7.51 -5.04 27.47
C LEU A 388 7.82 -4.83 26.00
N SER A 389 7.14 -5.60 25.15
CA SER A 389 7.17 -5.44 23.70
C SER A 389 5.77 -5.38 23.10
N GLU A 390 5.66 -4.74 21.94
CA GLU A 390 4.41 -4.60 21.18
C GLU A 390 4.68 -4.83 19.69
N VAL A 391 3.78 -5.55 19.01
CA VAL A 391 3.85 -5.77 17.57
C VAL A 391 2.47 -5.66 16.92
N GLU A 392 2.46 -5.36 15.62
CA GLU A 392 1.26 -5.33 14.78
C GLU A 392 0.99 -6.72 14.18
N SER A 393 -0.28 -7.05 13.97
CA SER A 393 -0.77 -8.32 13.46
C SER A 393 -2.03 -8.09 12.63
N GLU A 394 -2.39 -9.09 11.82
CA GLU A 394 -3.44 -8.98 10.82
C GLU A 394 -4.54 -10.02 11.04
N ILE A 395 -5.77 -9.66 10.69
CA ILE A 395 -6.92 -10.55 10.60
C ILE A 395 -7.52 -10.40 9.21
N SER A 396 -7.53 -11.48 8.43
CA SER A 396 -8.18 -11.55 7.13
C SER A 396 -9.65 -11.93 7.29
N VAL A 397 -10.54 -10.97 7.02
CA VAL A 397 -12.01 -11.11 7.06
C VAL A 397 -12.54 -11.39 5.66
N ARG A 398 -13.25 -12.52 5.51
CA ARG A 398 -13.86 -12.92 4.24
C ARG A 398 -15.27 -12.35 4.10
N ALA A 399 -15.59 -11.93 2.88
CA ALA A 399 -16.93 -11.48 2.50
C ALA A 399 -17.98 -12.60 2.58
N VAL A 400 -19.22 -12.22 2.84
CA VAL A 400 -20.45 -12.99 2.86
C VAL A 400 -21.49 -12.16 2.11
N ASN A 401 -22.18 -12.80 1.16
CA ASN A 401 -23.21 -12.11 0.38
C ASN A 401 -24.34 -11.58 1.26
N ASP A 402 -24.57 -10.27 1.20
CA ASP A 402 -25.69 -9.58 1.80
C ASP A 402 -26.96 -9.71 0.96
N ASN A 403 -28.12 -9.51 1.57
CA ASN A 403 -29.35 -9.41 0.77
C ASN A 403 -29.52 -7.98 0.24
N PRO A 404 -30.08 -7.81 -0.96
CA PRO A 404 -30.44 -6.50 -1.46
C PRO A 404 -31.51 -5.84 -0.56
N VAL A 405 -31.57 -4.52 -0.60
CA VAL A 405 -32.58 -3.70 0.06
C VAL A 405 -33.46 -3.10 -1.02
N ALA A 406 -34.71 -3.59 -1.10
CA ALA A 406 -35.65 -3.16 -2.11
C ALA A 406 -36.69 -2.15 -1.58
N GLN A 407 -37.17 -1.25 -2.45
CA GLN A 407 -38.18 -0.24 -2.16
C GLN A 407 -39.35 -0.33 -3.15
N GLU A 408 -40.57 -0.08 -2.66
CA GLU A 408 -41.78 -0.14 -3.50
C GLU A 408 -41.86 1.01 -4.51
N ASP A 409 -42.37 0.71 -5.69
CA ASP A 409 -42.63 1.67 -6.76
C ASP A 409 -44.10 2.03 -6.90
N ARG A 410 -44.35 3.21 -7.49
CA ARG A 410 -45.70 3.71 -7.76
C ARG A 410 -45.80 4.26 -9.18
N ALA A 411 -46.90 3.94 -9.84
CA ALA A 411 -47.27 4.47 -11.14
C ALA A 411 -48.75 4.90 -11.19
N SER A 412 -49.07 5.78 -12.14
CA SER A 412 -50.43 6.22 -12.47
C SER A 412 -50.56 6.42 -13.98
N GLY A 413 -51.79 6.44 -14.51
CA GLY A 413 -52.05 6.62 -15.95
C GLY A 413 -52.17 5.30 -16.71
N ALA A 414 -52.54 4.22 -16.03
CA ALA A 414 -52.76 2.95 -16.69
C ALA A 414 -54.20 2.83 -17.17
N GLU A 415 -54.35 2.27 -18.37
CA GLU A 415 -55.64 1.95 -18.96
C GLU A 415 -55.95 0.47 -18.86
N ASP A 416 -57.24 0.17 -18.86
CA ASP A 416 -57.73 -1.19 -18.86
C ASP A 416 -57.50 -1.88 -20.21
N SER A 417 -57.20 -3.17 -20.17
CA SER A 417 -57.02 -4.02 -21.35
C SER A 417 -55.86 -3.62 -22.29
N ILE A 418 -54.99 -2.68 -21.90
CA ILE A 418 -53.78 -2.28 -22.65
C ILE A 418 -52.51 -2.68 -21.91
N TRP A 419 -51.45 -3.04 -22.65
CA TRP A 419 -50.14 -3.36 -22.08
C TRP A 419 -49.35 -2.10 -21.73
N ASN A 420 -49.32 -1.75 -20.44
CA ASN A 420 -48.50 -0.68 -19.90
C ASN A 420 -47.05 -1.17 -19.71
N ARG A 421 -46.04 -0.36 -20.04
CA ARG A 421 -44.63 -0.75 -19.99
C ARG A 421 -43.87 0.03 -18.91
N TYR A 422 -43.30 -0.70 -17.94
CA TYR A 422 -42.48 -0.13 -16.86
C TYR A 422 -41.04 -0.61 -17.00
N SER A 423 -40.07 0.30 -17.12
CA SER A 423 -38.68 -0.11 -17.31
C SER A 423 -38.15 -0.80 -16.05
N ILE A 424 -37.54 -1.98 -16.21
CA ILE A 424 -36.96 -2.72 -15.07
C ILE A 424 -35.84 -1.90 -14.43
N ALA A 425 -35.04 -1.19 -15.23
CA ALA A 425 -34.01 -0.29 -14.72
C ALA A 425 -34.58 0.85 -13.86
N GLY A 426 -35.79 1.33 -14.17
CA GLY A 426 -36.48 2.32 -13.34
C GLY A 426 -36.97 1.73 -12.03
N LEU A 427 -37.58 0.54 -12.09
CA LEU A 427 -38.07 -0.19 -10.90
C LEU A 427 -36.97 -0.60 -9.93
N LEU A 428 -35.76 -0.88 -10.44
CA LEU A 428 -34.60 -1.21 -9.61
C LEU A 428 -33.79 0.03 -9.21
N GLY A 429 -34.17 1.22 -9.67
CA GLY A 429 -33.38 2.44 -9.53
C GLY A 429 -33.33 3.01 -8.11
N ASN A 430 -34.23 2.59 -7.24
CA ASN A 430 -34.32 2.93 -5.81
C ASN A 430 -33.87 1.77 -4.89
N ASP A 431 -33.46 0.65 -5.47
CA ASP A 431 -32.97 -0.53 -4.76
C ASP A 431 -31.44 -0.47 -4.62
N THR A 432 -30.92 -1.08 -3.56
CA THR A 432 -29.47 -1.08 -3.28
C THR A 432 -29.00 -2.43 -2.79
N ASP A 433 -27.74 -2.75 -3.07
CA ASP A 433 -27.06 -3.93 -2.55
C ASP A 433 -25.75 -3.51 -1.88
N VAL A 434 -25.41 -4.13 -0.75
CA VAL A 434 -24.22 -3.77 0.05
C VAL A 434 -22.94 -4.20 -0.66
N ASP A 435 -22.95 -5.36 -1.30
CA ASP A 435 -21.82 -5.91 -2.06
C ASP A 435 -21.62 -5.18 -3.39
N GLY A 436 -22.62 -4.40 -3.83
CA GLY A 436 -22.62 -3.66 -5.08
C GLY A 436 -22.98 -4.52 -6.28
N ASP A 437 -23.66 -5.64 -6.04
CA ASP A 437 -24.07 -6.56 -7.08
C ASP A 437 -25.11 -5.98 -8.04
N GLY A 438 -25.11 -6.52 -9.26
CA GLY A 438 -26.07 -6.13 -10.29
C GLY A 438 -27.47 -6.66 -9.97
N LEU A 439 -28.41 -5.76 -9.71
CA LEU A 439 -29.77 -6.14 -9.37
C LEU A 439 -30.61 -6.55 -10.58
N SER A 440 -31.50 -7.52 -10.36
CA SER A 440 -32.45 -8.02 -11.35
C SER A 440 -33.84 -8.25 -10.74
N LEU A 441 -34.87 -8.07 -11.56
CA LEU A 441 -36.25 -8.36 -11.20
C LEU A 441 -36.61 -9.78 -11.63
N VAL A 442 -37.09 -10.60 -10.69
CA VAL A 442 -37.52 -11.98 -10.94
C VAL A 442 -38.93 -12.25 -10.41
N ASP A 443 -39.58 -13.24 -11.03
CA ASP A 443 -40.90 -13.79 -10.65
C ASP A 443 -42.02 -12.75 -10.42
N PRO A 444 -42.28 -11.82 -11.36
CA PRO A 444 -43.38 -10.88 -11.20
C PRO A 444 -44.74 -11.58 -11.24
N TYR A 445 -45.61 -11.22 -10.32
CA TYR A 445 -46.99 -11.69 -10.28
C TYR A 445 -47.93 -10.61 -9.74
N VAL A 446 -49.19 -10.71 -10.14
CA VAL A 446 -50.24 -9.81 -9.64
C VAL A 446 -50.57 -10.21 -8.21
N SER A 447 -50.20 -9.37 -7.24
CA SER A 447 -50.49 -9.57 -5.83
C SER A 447 -51.80 -8.92 -5.40
N ARG A 448 -52.31 -7.97 -6.20
CA ARG A 448 -53.62 -7.34 -6.01
C ARG A 448 -54.23 -6.87 -7.34
N GLY A 449 -55.55 -6.98 -7.47
CA GLY A 449 -56.29 -6.65 -8.69
C GLY A 449 -56.27 -7.82 -9.69
N SER A 450 -56.84 -7.60 -10.87
CA SER A 450 -56.78 -8.53 -11.99
C SER A 450 -55.99 -7.90 -13.14
N ALA A 451 -54.88 -8.53 -13.52
CA ALA A 451 -54.07 -8.12 -14.65
C ALA A 451 -53.33 -9.31 -15.25
N ARG A 452 -52.83 -9.14 -16.48
CA ARG A 452 -51.81 -10.00 -17.07
C ARG A 452 -50.47 -9.29 -16.93
N VAL A 453 -49.43 -10.05 -16.59
CA VAL A 453 -48.07 -9.52 -16.46
C VAL A 453 -47.12 -10.36 -17.28
N ARG A 454 -46.11 -9.72 -17.89
CA ARG A 454 -44.99 -10.39 -18.54
C ARG A 454 -43.75 -9.51 -18.48
N VAL A 455 -42.59 -10.12 -18.67
CA VAL A 455 -41.33 -9.39 -18.85
C VAL A 455 -40.87 -9.57 -20.29
N SER A 456 -40.62 -8.45 -20.96
CA SER A 456 -40.10 -8.43 -22.33
C SER A 456 -39.25 -7.20 -22.58
N ASN A 457 -38.14 -7.39 -23.30
CA ASN A 457 -37.27 -6.31 -23.79
C ASN A 457 -36.81 -5.29 -22.72
N GLY A 458 -36.60 -5.73 -21.47
CA GLY A 458 -36.17 -4.86 -20.37
C GLY A 458 -37.30 -4.12 -19.65
N TYR A 459 -38.56 -4.47 -19.93
CA TYR A 459 -39.74 -3.89 -19.31
C TYR A 459 -40.54 -4.96 -18.56
N LEU A 460 -41.10 -4.57 -17.43
CA LEU A 460 -42.26 -5.21 -16.82
C LEU A 460 -43.50 -4.66 -17.52
N GLU A 461 -44.19 -5.52 -18.25
CA GLU A 461 -45.42 -5.17 -18.94
C GLU A 461 -46.63 -5.62 -18.13
N VAL A 462 -47.59 -4.72 -17.93
CA VAL A 462 -48.78 -4.94 -17.11
C VAL A 462 -50.02 -4.56 -17.91
N GLN A 463 -50.92 -5.50 -18.10
CA GLN A 463 -52.23 -5.29 -18.73
C GLN A 463 -53.34 -5.49 -17.70
N PRO A 464 -53.86 -4.41 -17.10
CA PRO A 464 -55.04 -4.47 -16.24
C PRO A 464 -56.22 -5.12 -16.96
N THR A 465 -57.04 -5.86 -16.22
CA THR A 465 -58.30 -6.39 -16.76
C THR A 465 -59.33 -5.28 -16.71
N PHE A 466 -60.19 -5.22 -17.72
CA PHE A 466 -61.36 -4.35 -17.76
C PHE A 466 -62.08 -4.18 -16.40
N GLY A 467 -62.33 -2.92 -16.02
CA GLY A 467 -63.02 -2.49 -14.81
C GLY A 467 -62.15 -2.48 -13.55
N GLU A 468 -60.83 -2.66 -13.68
CA GLU A 468 -59.91 -2.63 -12.54
C GLU A 468 -59.53 -1.19 -12.21
N ASN A 469 -59.49 -0.84 -10.93
CA ASN A 469 -59.12 0.52 -10.50
C ASN A 469 -57.76 0.59 -9.80
N ARG A 470 -57.16 -0.57 -9.54
CA ARG A 470 -55.84 -0.71 -8.93
C ARG A 470 -55.25 -2.09 -9.16
N VAL A 471 -54.00 -2.13 -9.61
CA VAL A 471 -53.21 -3.35 -9.73
C VAL A 471 -51.93 -3.16 -8.91
N ASP A 472 -51.60 -4.15 -8.08
CA ASP A 472 -50.27 -4.23 -7.49
C ASP A 472 -49.55 -5.46 -8.07
N VAL A 473 -48.36 -5.25 -8.63
CA VAL A 473 -47.50 -6.30 -9.18
C VAL A 473 -46.31 -6.49 -8.24
N SER A 474 -46.28 -7.61 -7.53
CA SER A 474 -45.16 -7.98 -6.67
C SER A 474 -44.08 -8.69 -7.49
N TYR A 475 -42.83 -8.49 -7.11
CA TYR A 475 -41.67 -9.13 -7.70
C TYR A 475 -40.55 -9.26 -6.65
N THR A 476 -39.55 -10.07 -6.96
CA THR A 476 -38.36 -10.23 -6.13
C THR A 476 -37.19 -9.53 -6.82
N VAL A 477 -36.45 -8.75 -6.05
CA VAL A 477 -35.16 -8.17 -6.43
C VAL A 477 -34.08 -9.16 -6.03
N SER A 478 -33.29 -9.61 -6.99
CA SER A 478 -32.20 -10.57 -6.77
C SER A 478 -30.87 -10.01 -7.24
N ASP A 479 -29.83 -10.24 -6.44
CA ASP A 479 -28.43 -9.92 -6.71
C ASP A 479 -27.74 -10.92 -7.66
N GLY A 480 -28.38 -12.06 -7.96
CA GLY A 480 -27.80 -13.15 -8.76
C GLY A 480 -26.80 -14.06 -8.03
N HIS A 481 -26.52 -13.80 -6.75
CA HIS A 481 -25.58 -14.55 -5.90
C HIS A 481 -26.25 -15.25 -4.70
N GLY A 482 -27.56 -15.12 -4.58
CA GLY A 482 -28.40 -15.87 -3.65
C GLY A 482 -29.14 -15.00 -2.65
N GLY A 483 -28.84 -13.71 -2.61
CA GLY A 483 -29.62 -12.73 -1.88
C GLY A 483 -30.86 -12.29 -2.65
N SER A 484 -31.90 -11.98 -1.89
CA SER A 484 -33.16 -11.51 -2.45
C SER A 484 -33.95 -10.64 -1.48
N ALA A 485 -34.74 -9.73 -2.04
CA ALA A 485 -35.70 -8.91 -1.31
C ALA A 485 -37.00 -8.75 -2.10
N ASP A 486 -38.12 -8.67 -1.40
CA ASP A 486 -39.43 -8.48 -2.01
C ASP A 486 -39.69 -6.99 -2.28
N SER A 487 -40.23 -6.67 -3.46
CA SER A 487 -40.73 -5.35 -3.80
C SER A 487 -42.02 -5.43 -4.64
N ARG A 488 -42.56 -4.27 -5.02
CA ARG A 488 -43.85 -4.16 -5.67
C ARG A 488 -44.01 -2.85 -6.42
N LEU A 489 -44.58 -2.95 -7.61
CA LEU A 489 -45.12 -1.83 -8.38
C LEU A 489 -46.61 -1.66 -8.05
N ILE A 490 -46.98 -0.48 -7.55
CA ILE A 490 -48.37 -0.11 -7.24
C ILE A 490 -48.88 0.81 -8.34
N ILE A 491 -49.86 0.33 -9.10
CA ILE A 491 -50.56 1.09 -10.13
C ILE A 491 -51.89 1.55 -9.54
N ASP A 492 -51.96 2.82 -9.14
CA ASP A 492 -53.19 3.42 -8.62
C ASP A 492 -53.94 4.23 -9.67
N ARG A 493 -55.27 4.27 -9.54
CA ARG A 493 -56.16 5.06 -10.42
C ARG A 493 -56.05 4.63 -11.88
N ILE A 494 -56.28 3.34 -12.11
CA ILE A 494 -56.47 2.80 -13.45
C ILE A 494 -57.80 3.37 -13.97
N SER A 495 -57.75 4.07 -15.08
CA SER A 495 -58.92 4.68 -15.72
C SER A 495 -59.05 4.11 -17.12
N GLU A 496 -60.23 3.60 -17.44
CA GLU A 496 -60.55 3.17 -18.79
C GLU A 496 -60.53 4.35 -19.76
N HIS A 497 -59.94 4.15 -20.94
CA HIS A 497 -60.08 5.06 -22.06
C HIS A 497 -61.52 5.00 -22.57
N ASN A 498 -62.20 6.13 -22.58
CA ASN A 498 -63.61 6.16 -22.98
C ASN A 498 -63.72 6.18 -24.51
N PHE A 499 -63.75 5.00 -25.14
CA PHE A 499 -63.91 4.86 -26.58
C PHE A 499 -65.24 5.45 -27.04
N ALA A 500 -65.22 6.27 -28.08
CA ALA A 500 -66.46 6.74 -28.68
C ALA A 500 -67.22 5.61 -29.39
N PRO A 501 -68.57 5.66 -29.42
CA PRO A 501 -69.37 4.67 -30.15
C PRO A 501 -69.07 4.64 -31.66
N GLU A 502 -68.81 3.46 -32.21
CA GLU A 502 -68.49 3.22 -33.62
C GLU A 502 -69.74 2.95 -34.45
N PHE A 503 -69.86 3.53 -35.64
CA PHE A 503 -70.93 3.19 -36.58
C PHE A 503 -70.50 2.01 -37.47
N THR A 504 -71.06 0.82 -37.23
CA THR A 504 -70.69 -0.42 -37.93
C THR A 504 -71.31 -0.56 -39.34
N GLY A 505 -72.03 0.46 -39.81
CA GLY A 505 -72.43 0.57 -41.22
C GLY A 505 -73.72 1.36 -41.47
N LEU A 506 -73.86 1.82 -42.71
CA LEU A 506 -75.15 2.29 -43.27
C LEU A 506 -75.85 1.10 -43.93
N TYR A 507 -76.83 0.52 -43.24
CA TYR A 507 -77.46 -0.74 -43.65
C TYR A 507 -78.56 -0.56 -44.68
N GLU A 508 -79.26 0.57 -44.65
CA GLU A 508 -80.37 0.81 -45.57
C GLU A 508 -80.59 2.30 -45.84
N VAL A 509 -80.71 2.65 -47.12
CA VAL A 509 -81.19 3.97 -47.56
C VAL A 509 -82.45 3.78 -48.40
N VAL A 510 -83.61 4.12 -47.84
CA VAL A 510 -84.90 3.95 -48.51
C VAL A 510 -85.43 5.28 -49.01
N TRP A 511 -85.71 5.36 -50.31
CA TRP A 511 -86.28 6.55 -50.94
C TRP A 511 -87.81 6.48 -50.97
N GLU A 512 -88.50 7.40 -50.30
CA GLU A 512 -89.96 7.45 -50.24
C GLU A 512 -90.51 8.71 -50.92
N SER A 513 -90.41 8.79 -52.25
CA SER A 513 -91.07 9.79 -53.10
C SER A 513 -90.61 11.26 -52.95
N GLY A 514 -90.34 11.88 -54.09
CA GLY A 514 -90.31 13.33 -54.31
C GLY A 514 -89.13 14.08 -53.69
N TRP A 515 -88.93 13.98 -52.37
CA TRP A 515 -87.99 14.79 -51.59
C TRP A 515 -87.55 14.14 -50.26
N GLU A 516 -87.96 12.90 -49.96
CA GLU A 516 -87.74 12.24 -48.66
C GLU A 516 -86.82 11.00 -48.76
N THR A 517 -85.91 10.82 -47.80
CA THR A 517 -84.98 9.67 -47.73
C THR A 517 -84.82 9.20 -46.28
N TRP A 518 -84.93 7.90 -46.06
CA TRP A 518 -84.63 7.25 -44.79
C TRP A 518 -83.21 6.72 -44.79
N PHE A 519 -82.52 6.89 -43.68
CA PHE A 519 -81.21 6.32 -43.42
C PHE A 519 -81.28 5.45 -42.18
N THR A 520 -80.80 4.21 -42.26
CA THR A 520 -80.75 3.26 -41.15
C THR A 520 -79.32 2.84 -40.84
N PHE A 521 -78.93 2.93 -39.57
CA PHE A 521 -77.57 2.70 -39.06
C PHE A 521 -77.55 1.76 -37.87
N GLN A 522 -76.39 1.16 -37.64
CA GLN A 522 -76.04 0.55 -36.36
C GLN A 522 -74.82 1.28 -35.78
N ALA A 523 -74.76 1.30 -34.46
CA ALA A 523 -73.60 1.77 -33.72
C ALA A 523 -73.31 0.81 -32.56
N GLU A 524 -72.04 0.62 -32.25
CA GLU A 524 -71.52 -0.24 -31.19
C GLU A 524 -70.59 0.57 -30.29
N ASP A 525 -70.51 0.23 -29.00
CA ASP A 525 -69.58 0.86 -28.06
C ASP A 525 -68.62 -0.19 -27.52
N ARG A 526 -67.31 0.10 -27.55
CA ARG A 526 -66.23 -0.81 -27.13
C ARG A 526 -65.97 -0.77 -25.62
N ASN A 527 -66.50 0.22 -24.90
CA ASN A 527 -66.43 0.28 -23.42
C ASN A 527 -67.32 -0.79 -22.74
N GLY A 528 -68.12 -1.55 -23.51
CA GLY A 528 -69.02 -2.59 -23.01
C GLY A 528 -68.45 -4.02 -23.14
N ALA A 529 -68.40 -4.76 -22.03
CA ALA A 529 -68.03 -6.18 -22.06
C ALA A 529 -69.07 -7.03 -22.84
N SER A 530 -68.64 -7.53 -24.01
CA SER A 530 -69.29 -8.52 -24.89
C SER A 530 -70.44 -8.03 -25.81
N ASN A 531 -70.07 -7.56 -27.01
CA ASN A 531 -70.98 -7.52 -28.17
C ASN A 531 -71.14 -8.93 -28.75
N SER A 532 -71.84 -9.80 -28.02
CA SER A 532 -72.42 -11.01 -28.62
C SER A 532 -73.82 -10.67 -29.11
N TRP A 533 -74.15 -11.10 -30.32
CA TRP A 533 -75.32 -10.74 -31.12
C TRP A 533 -76.67 -11.16 -30.50
N ALA A 534 -76.99 -10.65 -29.32
CA ALA A 534 -78.26 -10.83 -28.63
C ALA A 534 -78.33 -9.91 -27.38
N VAL A 535 -79.24 -8.94 -27.44
CA VAL A 535 -80.00 -8.34 -26.32
C VAL A 535 -79.40 -7.25 -25.42
N ASP A 536 -78.16 -6.78 -25.60
CA ASP A 536 -77.68 -5.55 -24.93
C ASP A 536 -76.81 -4.71 -25.89
N ASN A 537 -77.37 -3.63 -26.46
CA ASN A 537 -76.61 -2.66 -27.28
C ASN A 537 -75.82 -1.67 -26.40
N GLY A 538 -74.99 -2.21 -25.50
CA GLY A 538 -73.91 -1.50 -24.81
C GLY A 538 -74.27 -0.19 -24.09
N ASP A 539 -73.27 0.68 -24.04
CA ASP A 539 -73.22 1.95 -23.31
C ASP A 539 -73.65 3.19 -24.15
N ILE A 540 -74.28 3.00 -25.32
CA ILE A 540 -74.76 4.12 -26.16
C ILE A 540 -75.98 4.81 -25.52
N ALA A 541 -75.78 6.04 -25.04
CA ALA A 541 -76.82 6.85 -24.41
C ALA A 541 -77.75 7.53 -25.42
N THR A 542 -77.22 8.09 -26.51
CA THR A 542 -78.02 8.81 -27.52
C THR A 542 -77.45 8.67 -28.92
N ILE A 543 -78.31 8.70 -29.94
CA ILE A 543 -77.91 8.96 -31.33
C ILE A 543 -78.71 10.14 -31.88
N SER A 544 -78.01 11.07 -32.52
CA SER A 544 -78.59 12.28 -33.09
C SER A 544 -78.13 12.48 -34.53
N ALA A 545 -78.88 13.30 -35.25
CA ALA A 545 -78.53 13.76 -36.58
C ALA A 545 -78.55 15.28 -36.59
N ALA A 546 -77.47 15.91 -37.07
CA ALA A 546 -77.24 17.35 -37.02
C ALA A 546 -76.65 17.89 -38.34
N GLU A 547 -76.46 19.22 -38.40
CA GLU A 547 -75.75 19.94 -39.48
C GLU A 547 -76.24 19.62 -40.90
N VAL A 548 -77.55 19.77 -41.10
CA VAL A 548 -78.14 19.51 -42.40
C VAL A 548 -77.91 20.68 -43.37
N HIS A 549 -77.10 20.44 -44.42
CA HIS A 549 -77.06 21.32 -45.58
C HIS A 549 -78.02 20.80 -46.68
N GLY A 550 -78.77 21.70 -47.32
CA GLY A 550 -79.66 21.34 -48.43
C GLY A 550 -80.99 20.66 -48.04
N GLY A 551 -81.35 20.56 -46.75
CA GLY A 551 -82.60 19.95 -46.28
C GLY A 551 -82.93 20.15 -44.80
N ARG A 552 -83.70 19.22 -44.21
CA ARG A 552 -83.98 19.12 -42.77
C ARG A 552 -84.28 17.67 -42.36
N ILE A 553 -84.05 17.34 -41.09
CA ILE A 553 -84.47 16.07 -40.49
C ILE A 553 -85.93 16.19 -40.00
N LEU A 554 -86.76 15.21 -40.35
CA LEU A 554 -88.19 15.19 -40.00
C LEU A 554 -88.51 14.29 -38.80
N THR A 555 -87.89 13.12 -38.73
CA THR A 555 -88.14 12.13 -37.67
C THR A 555 -86.90 11.29 -37.40
N SER A 556 -86.64 11.02 -36.12
CA SER A 556 -85.76 9.93 -35.68
C SER A 556 -86.59 8.87 -34.97
N THR A 557 -86.36 7.60 -35.30
CA THR A 557 -86.92 6.47 -34.56
C THR A 557 -85.78 5.59 -34.07
N ASN A 558 -85.71 5.42 -32.76
CA ASN A 558 -84.90 4.41 -32.10
C ASN A 558 -85.77 3.15 -32.02
N ASN A 559 -85.56 2.21 -32.94
CA ASN A 559 -85.93 0.83 -32.67
C ASN A 559 -84.67 0.15 -32.14
N HIS A 560 -84.82 -0.65 -31.10
CA HIS A 560 -83.72 -1.20 -30.30
C HIS A 560 -82.63 -1.97 -31.07
N ASP A 561 -82.83 -2.23 -32.37
CA ASP A 561 -81.90 -2.95 -33.25
C ASP A 561 -81.28 -2.05 -34.35
N ASN A 562 -81.82 -0.85 -34.63
CA ASN A 562 -81.43 0.02 -35.75
C ASN A 562 -81.85 1.49 -35.51
N PHE A 563 -80.96 2.44 -35.82
CA PHE A 563 -81.23 3.88 -35.74
C PHE A 563 -81.66 4.41 -37.10
N SER A 564 -82.88 4.93 -37.21
CA SER A 564 -83.41 5.45 -38.48
C SER A 564 -83.72 6.96 -38.44
N PHE A 565 -83.23 7.70 -39.44
CA PHE A 565 -83.49 9.13 -39.64
C PHE A 565 -84.16 9.40 -40.98
N LYS A 566 -85.21 10.23 -40.96
CA LYS A 566 -85.88 10.71 -42.18
C LYS A 566 -85.39 12.12 -42.53
N PHE A 567 -84.86 12.27 -43.73
CA PHE A 567 -84.39 13.54 -44.30
C PHE A 567 -85.35 14.03 -45.39
N GLU A 568 -85.64 15.34 -45.42
CA GLU A 568 -86.41 16.01 -46.48
C GLU A 568 -85.64 17.25 -47.00
N GLY A 569 -85.36 17.34 -48.30
CA GLY A 569 -84.58 18.46 -48.87
C GLY A 569 -84.69 18.62 -50.38
N ASN A 570 -84.22 19.77 -50.90
CA ASN A 570 -84.14 20.03 -52.35
C ASN A 570 -82.68 19.87 -52.77
N PHE A 571 -82.38 18.78 -53.46
CA PHE A 571 -81.02 18.29 -53.61
C PHE A 571 -80.38 18.77 -54.91
N ASP A 572 -79.27 19.51 -54.80
CA ASP A 572 -78.17 19.49 -55.78
C ASP A 572 -76.94 18.85 -55.09
N LEU A 573 -76.67 19.22 -53.82
CA LEU A 573 -75.82 18.56 -52.83
C LEU A 573 -76.45 18.78 -51.44
N GLY A 574 -76.67 17.70 -50.68
CA GLY A 574 -77.09 17.76 -49.26
C GLY A 574 -76.11 17.02 -48.37
N SER A 575 -76.03 17.36 -47.09
CA SER A 575 -75.18 16.68 -46.11
C SER A 575 -75.88 16.57 -44.76
N LEU A 576 -75.49 15.58 -43.97
CA LEU A 576 -75.87 15.44 -42.56
C LEU A 576 -74.75 14.76 -41.77
N ILE A 577 -74.67 15.08 -40.49
CA ILE A 577 -73.78 14.41 -39.53
C ILE A 577 -74.63 13.56 -38.61
N LEU A 578 -74.15 12.35 -38.32
CA LEU A 578 -74.74 11.46 -37.32
C LEU A 578 -73.76 11.34 -36.19
N THR A 579 -74.26 11.48 -34.97
CA THR A 579 -73.44 11.42 -33.76
C THR A 579 -74.09 10.46 -32.78
N ALA A 580 -73.35 9.44 -32.38
CA ALA A 580 -73.66 8.56 -31.27
C ALA A 580 -72.89 9.05 -30.04
N THR A 581 -73.50 9.02 -28.87
CA THR A 581 -72.91 9.43 -27.59
C THR A 581 -73.13 8.31 -26.58
N ASP A 582 -72.09 7.90 -25.88
CA ASP A 582 -72.18 6.92 -24.79
C ASP A 582 -72.66 7.57 -23.45
N TYR A 583 -72.80 6.76 -22.39
CA TYR A 583 -73.21 7.25 -21.05
C TYR A 583 -72.11 8.03 -20.32
N SER A 584 -70.87 7.90 -20.75
CA SER A 584 -69.67 8.58 -20.23
C SER A 584 -69.39 9.90 -20.95
N GLY A 585 -70.06 10.16 -22.06
CA GLY A 585 -70.03 11.40 -22.85
C GLY A 585 -69.15 11.38 -24.10
N ALA A 586 -68.44 10.29 -24.44
CA ALA A 586 -67.69 10.23 -25.71
C ALA A 586 -68.64 10.12 -26.89
N THR A 587 -68.24 10.70 -28.02
CA THR A 587 -69.10 10.82 -29.20
C THR A 587 -68.44 10.30 -30.46
N GLY A 588 -68.97 9.25 -31.08
CA GLY A 588 -68.55 8.87 -32.43
C GLY A 588 -69.47 9.48 -33.46
N SER A 589 -68.92 9.88 -34.62
CA SER A 589 -69.71 10.53 -35.67
C SER A 589 -69.38 10.03 -37.08
N ILE A 590 -70.38 9.99 -37.95
CA ILE A 590 -70.20 9.79 -39.39
C ILE A 590 -70.81 10.94 -40.19
N PHE A 591 -70.11 11.35 -41.25
CA PHE A 591 -70.59 12.36 -42.19
C PHE A 591 -71.13 11.70 -43.45
N VAL A 592 -72.34 12.09 -43.86
CA VAL A 592 -73.00 11.55 -45.06
C VAL A 592 -73.33 12.69 -46.01
N GLN A 593 -72.71 12.70 -47.19
CA GLN A 593 -73.07 13.58 -48.31
C GLN A 593 -74.02 12.90 -49.30
N ILE A 594 -74.96 13.63 -49.89
CA ILE A 594 -76.06 13.12 -50.72
C ILE A 594 -76.19 13.99 -51.98
N SER A 595 -76.32 13.40 -53.17
CA SER A 595 -76.52 14.13 -54.45
C SER A 595 -77.73 13.63 -55.27
N HIS A 596 -78.41 14.55 -55.95
CA HIS A 596 -79.70 14.32 -56.65
C HIS A 596 -79.59 13.58 -58.01
N LEU A 597 -78.39 13.52 -58.59
CA LEU A 597 -78.16 12.97 -59.92
C LEU A 597 -77.38 11.65 -59.85
N GLY A 598 -77.86 10.68 -59.08
CA GLY A 598 -77.29 9.33 -59.15
C GLY A 598 -77.50 8.41 -57.97
N GLY A 599 -77.82 8.95 -56.79
CA GLY A 599 -77.98 8.11 -55.61
C GLY A 599 -76.66 7.56 -55.06
N ASN A 600 -75.64 8.42 -54.96
CA ASN A 600 -74.36 8.07 -54.36
C ASN A 600 -74.04 9.01 -53.19
N GLY A 601 -73.65 8.45 -52.05
CA GLY A 601 -73.04 9.17 -50.93
C GLY A 601 -71.55 8.84 -50.82
N ARG A 602 -70.84 9.35 -49.80
CA ARG A 602 -69.45 8.98 -49.54
C ARG A 602 -69.09 9.10 -48.07
N HIS A 603 -68.13 8.29 -47.63
CA HIS A 603 -67.48 8.45 -46.33
C HIS A 603 -66.54 9.66 -46.34
N VAL A 604 -66.34 10.28 -45.17
CA VAL A 604 -65.38 11.36 -44.94
C VAL A 604 -64.74 11.14 -43.58
N TYR A 605 -63.40 11.21 -43.51
CA TYR A 605 -62.60 11.02 -42.30
C TYR A 605 -61.90 12.34 -41.99
N SER A 606 -61.82 12.76 -40.72
CA SER A 606 -61.54 14.17 -40.39
C SER A 606 -60.18 14.51 -39.75
N PRO A 607 -59.06 13.83 -40.05
CA PRO A 607 -57.84 13.93 -39.24
C PRO A 607 -57.19 15.33 -39.27
N VAL A 608 -56.29 15.55 -38.30
CA VAL A 608 -55.42 16.72 -38.25
C VAL A 608 -54.09 16.41 -38.96
N ILE A 609 -53.74 17.19 -39.98
CA ILE A 609 -52.51 17.01 -40.77
C ILE A 609 -51.51 18.13 -40.46
N MET A 610 -50.26 17.77 -40.22
CA MET A 610 -49.16 18.68 -39.91
C MET A 610 -48.30 18.88 -41.16
N ASP A 611 -48.15 20.13 -41.60
CA ASP A 611 -47.18 20.53 -42.63
C ASP A 611 -45.77 20.49 -42.03
N LEU A 612 -44.96 19.50 -42.42
CA LEU A 612 -43.65 19.27 -41.79
C LEU A 612 -42.48 19.93 -42.51
N ASP A 613 -42.64 20.29 -43.79
CA ASP A 613 -41.56 20.84 -44.63
C ASP A 613 -41.71 22.35 -44.95
N GLY A 614 -42.89 22.91 -44.67
CA GLY A 614 -43.22 24.32 -44.72
C GLY A 614 -43.67 24.81 -46.10
N ASP A 615 -44.09 23.93 -47.01
CA ASP A 615 -44.66 24.33 -48.31
C ASP A 615 -46.20 24.29 -48.40
N GLY A 616 -46.84 23.93 -47.28
CA GLY A 616 -48.29 23.94 -47.04
C GLY A 616 -48.86 22.52 -46.96
N VAL A 617 -50.10 22.37 -46.48
CA VAL A 617 -50.70 21.03 -46.34
C VAL A 617 -50.95 20.36 -47.70
N GLU A 618 -50.30 19.21 -47.92
CA GLU A 618 -50.38 18.43 -49.15
C GLU A 618 -51.16 17.11 -48.95
N LEU A 619 -52.14 16.86 -49.83
CA LEU A 619 -53.05 15.71 -49.73
C LEU A 619 -53.10 14.88 -51.01
N LEU A 620 -53.16 13.57 -50.85
CA LEU A 620 -53.38 12.58 -51.89
C LEU A 620 -54.88 12.29 -52.07
N GLY A 621 -55.32 12.16 -53.32
CA GLY A 621 -56.70 11.75 -53.61
C GLY A 621 -56.88 10.25 -53.42
N ILE A 622 -58.13 9.82 -53.19
CA ILE A 622 -58.49 8.39 -53.04
C ILE A 622 -58.02 7.49 -54.20
N GLU A 623 -57.79 8.07 -55.38
CA GLU A 623 -57.32 7.35 -56.57
C GLU A 623 -55.87 6.82 -56.41
N GLU A 624 -55.10 7.32 -55.42
CA GLU A 624 -53.77 6.80 -55.08
C GLU A 624 -53.84 5.45 -54.34
N GLY A 625 -55.02 5.06 -53.84
CA GLY A 625 -55.30 3.72 -53.34
C GLY A 625 -54.73 3.41 -51.96
N VAL A 626 -54.49 4.42 -51.13
CA VAL A 626 -54.12 4.23 -49.72
C VAL A 626 -55.33 3.71 -48.95
N VAL A 627 -55.11 2.70 -48.13
CA VAL A 627 -56.16 2.05 -47.34
C VAL A 627 -55.81 2.09 -45.86
N PHE A 628 -56.81 2.33 -45.02
CA PHE A 628 -56.69 2.31 -43.57
C PHE A 628 -58.04 1.88 -42.98
N ASP A 629 -58.02 1.13 -41.89
CA ASP A 629 -59.24 0.65 -41.23
C ASP A 629 -59.85 1.80 -40.40
N TRP A 630 -60.61 2.66 -41.08
CA TRP A 630 -61.14 3.89 -40.49
C TRP A 630 -62.37 3.65 -39.63
N ASN A 631 -63.18 2.65 -39.99
CA ASN A 631 -64.39 2.30 -39.24
C ASN A 631 -64.15 1.23 -38.16
N ARG A 632 -62.92 0.70 -38.09
CA ARG A 632 -62.42 -0.24 -37.09
C ARG A 632 -63.08 -1.63 -37.17
N ASP A 633 -63.63 -2.02 -38.31
CA ASP A 633 -64.30 -3.32 -38.51
C ASP A 633 -63.32 -4.46 -38.87
N GLY A 634 -62.05 -4.14 -39.07
CA GLY A 634 -60.98 -5.06 -39.43
C GLY A 634 -60.73 -5.17 -40.94
N ASP A 635 -61.56 -4.57 -41.77
CA ASP A 635 -61.33 -4.38 -43.20
C ASP A 635 -60.84 -2.94 -43.45
N ALA A 636 -59.82 -2.76 -44.30
CA ALA A 636 -59.27 -1.42 -44.58
C ALA A 636 -60.02 -0.74 -45.73
N GLU A 637 -60.46 0.51 -45.53
CA GLU A 637 -61.14 1.31 -46.55
C GLU A 637 -60.19 2.20 -47.34
N ALA A 638 -60.46 2.37 -48.64
CA ALA A 638 -59.77 3.38 -49.42
C ALA A 638 -60.18 4.79 -49.00
N SER A 639 -59.19 5.67 -48.89
CA SER A 639 -59.40 7.08 -48.56
C SER A 639 -58.40 7.97 -49.30
N GLY A 640 -58.68 9.27 -49.35
CA GLY A 640 -57.62 10.27 -49.54
C GLY A 640 -56.64 10.18 -48.38
N TRP A 641 -55.45 10.76 -48.55
CA TRP A 641 -54.35 10.57 -47.59
C TRP A 641 -53.50 11.84 -47.44
N ALA A 642 -52.60 11.88 -46.45
CA ALA A 642 -51.54 12.88 -46.39
C ALA A 642 -50.44 12.56 -47.43
N ALA A 643 -49.77 13.57 -47.97
CA ALA A 643 -48.55 13.35 -48.75
C ALA A 643 -47.41 12.87 -47.82
N GLY A 644 -46.41 12.17 -48.37
CA GLY A 644 -45.37 11.52 -47.56
C GLY A 644 -44.34 12.48 -46.91
N ASP A 645 -44.35 13.75 -47.28
CA ASP A 645 -43.62 14.85 -46.64
C ASP A 645 -44.39 15.47 -45.47
N ASP A 646 -45.70 15.27 -45.37
CA ASP A 646 -46.56 15.70 -44.26
C ASP A 646 -46.90 14.54 -43.32
N GLY A 647 -47.48 14.83 -42.16
CA GLY A 647 -47.81 13.80 -41.18
C GLY A 647 -49.14 14.00 -40.48
N PHE A 648 -49.76 12.90 -40.07
CA PHE A 648 -50.93 12.91 -39.20
C PHE A 648 -50.51 13.30 -37.79
N LEU A 649 -51.25 14.18 -37.12
CA LEU A 649 -51.18 14.31 -35.67
C LEU A 649 -51.86 13.10 -35.05
N VAL A 650 -51.18 12.43 -34.12
CA VAL A 650 -51.62 11.15 -33.57
C VAL A 650 -51.65 11.19 -32.05
N TYR A 651 -52.68 10.57 -31.47
CA TYR A 651 -52.80 10.29 -30.05
C TYR A 651 -52.51 8.80 -29.78
N ASP A 652 -51.25 8.48 -29.47
CA ASP A 652 -50.72 7.13 -29.16
C ASP A 652 -50.91 6.82 -27.66
N TYR A 653 -52.17 6.68 -27.24
CA TYR A 653 -52.54 6.43 -25.84
C TYR A 653 -52.04 5.07 -25.30
N ASN A 654 -51.81 4.10 -26.18
CA ASN A 654 -51.24 2.78 -25.89
C ASN A 654 -49.70 2.78 -25.85
N GLN A 655 -49.05 3.87 -26.24
CA GLN A 655 -47.60 4.08 -26.21
C GLN A 655 -46.81 2.94 -26.87
N ASP A 656 -47.34 2.42 -27.98
CA ASP A 656 -46.69 1.35 -28.76
C ASP A 656 -46.04 1.83 -30.05
N ALA A 657 -46.21 3.12 -30.39
CA ALA A 657 -45.69 3.78 -31.57
C ALA A 657 -46.10 3.09 -32.89
N GLN A 658 -47.23 2.38 -32.91
CA GLN A 658 -47.79 1.75 -34.10
C GLN A 658 -49.23 2.20 -34.34
N ILE A 659 -49.42 2.99 -35.40
CA ILE A 659 -50.72 3.58 -35.71
C ILE A 659 -51.52 2.57 -36.49
N THR A 660 -52.37 1.87 -35.76
CA THR A 660 -53.13 0.73 -36.25
C THR A 660 -54.62 0.91 -36.06
N ARG A 661 -55.04 1.99 -35.39
CA ARG A 661 -56.43 2.25 -35.08
C ARG A 661 -56.83 3.67 -35.43
N ALA A 662 -58.06 3.83 -35.92
CA ALA A 662 -58.58 5.13 -36.32
C ALA A 662 -58.79 6.11 -35.15
N ASP A 663 -59.02 5.62 -33.93
CA ASP A 663 -59.15 6.44 -32.71
C ASP A 663 -57.84 7.11 -32.27
N GLU A 664 -56.70 6.68 -32.82
CA GLU A 664 -55.42 7.38 -32.68
C GLU A 664 -55.34 8.61 -33.60
N LEU A 665 -56.14 8.66 -34.67
CA LEU A 665 -56.13 9.71 -35.70
C LEU A 665 -57.34 10.66 -35.65
N MET A 666 -58.44 10.21 -35.02
CA MET A 666 -59.71 10.94 -34.97
C MET A 666 -59.93 11.58 -33.61
N LEU A 667 -59.77 12.90 -33.54
CA LEU A 667 -59.77 13.63 -32.26
C LEU A 667 -61.11 14.28 -31.91
N ARG A 668 -62.02 14.46 -32.87
CA ARG A 668 -63.35 15.04 -32.69
C ARG A 668 -64.13 14.32 -31.61
N GLU A 669 -63.89 13.02 -31.48
CA GLU A 669 -64.60 12.14 -30.58
C GLU A 669 -64.37 12.46 -29.09
N TYR A 670 -63.28 13.16 -28.78
CA TYR A 670 -62.90 13.57 -27.43
C TYR A 670 -63.56 14.86 -26.95
N LEU A 671 -64.13 15.68 -27.86
CA LEU A 671 -64.84 16.91 -27.50
C LEU A 671 -66.32 16.88 -27.96
N PRO A 672 -67.27 16.76 -27.02
CA PRO A 672 -68.69 16.76 -27.38
C PRO A 672 -69.11 18.01 -28.16
N GLY A 673 -69.56 17.80 -29.40
CA GLY A 673 -70.06 18.87 -30.28
C GLY A 673 -68.97 19.56 -31.13
N ALA A 674 -67.74 19.06 -31.14
CA ALA A 674 -66.75 19.46 -32.15
C ALA A 674 -67.28 19.15 -33.57
N GLU A 675 -67.02 20.03 -34.53
CA GLU A 675 -67.34 19.84 -35.95
C GLU A 675 -66.17 19.17 -36.70
N THR A 676 -64.93 19.36 -36.23
CA THR A 676 -63.69 18.82 -36.84
C THR A 676 -62.71 18.25 -35.80
N ASP A 677 -61.70 17.47 -36.22
CA ASP A 677 -60.71 16.89 -35.29
C ASP A 677 -59.78 17.96 -34.69
N LEU A 678 -59.52 19.08 -35.38
CA LEU A 678 -58.76 20.18 -34.79
C LEU A 678 -59.54 20.86 -33.65
N GLU A 679 -60.88 20.93 -33.75
CA GLU A 679 -61.71 21.33 -32.61
C GLU A 679 -61.70 20.28 -31.51
N GLY A 680 -61.72 18.99 -31.88
CA GLY A 680 -61.58 17.84 -31.00
C GLY A 680 -60.33 17.89 -30.11
N LEU A 681 -59.20 18.33 -30.67
CA LEU A 681 -57.93 18.48 -29.95
C LEU A 681 -58.04 19.40 -28.72
N ARG A 682 -59.02 20.31 -28.65
CA ARG A 682 -59.26 21.17 -27.47
C ARG A 682 -59.66 20.38 -26.22
N ALA A 683 -60.12 19.14 -26.36
CA ALA A 683 -60.35 18.27 -25.19
C ALA A 683 -59.06 18.00 -24.40
N PHE A 684 -57.90 18.13 -25.05
CA PHE A 684 -56.59 17.86 -24.47
C PHE A 684 -55.85 19.12 -23.99
N ASP A 685 -56.43 20.31 -24.17
CA ASP A 685 -55.99 21.55 -23.51
C ASP A 685 -56.46 21.54 -22.04
N SER A 686 -55.76 20.76 -21.24
CA SER A 686 -56.07 20.51 -19.83
C SER A 686 -55.99 21.77 -18.96
N ASN A 687 -55.30 22.79 -19.45
CA ASN A 687 -55.07 24.04 -18.73
C ASN A 687 -55.97 25.21 -19.23
N GLU A 688 -56.74 24.98 -20.29
CA GLU A 688 -57.71 25.88 -20.93
C GLU A 688 -57.10 27.23 -21.40
N ASP A 689 -55.83 27.23 -21.84
CA ASP A 689 -55.18 28.46 -22.36
C ASP A 689 -55.35 28.68 -23.87
N GLY A 690 -56.01 27.75 -24.56
CA GLY A 690 -56.30 27.78 -25.99
C GLY A 690 -55.16 27.25 -26.87
N ILE A 691 -54.15 26.64 -26.28
CA ILE A 691 -52.96 26.11 -26.96
C ILE A 691 -52.68 24.70 -26.43
N PHE A 692 -52.48 23.72 -27.32
CA PHE A 692 -52.02 22.40 -26.90
C PHE A 692 -50.49 22.38 -26.81
N SER A 693 -49.94 22.11 -25.62
CA SER A 693 -48.50 22.25 -25.34
C SER A 693 -47.98 21.24 -24.30
N GLY A 694 -46.66 21.22 -24.06
CA GLY A 694 -46.03 20.41 -23.01
C GLY A 694 -46.46 20.70 -21.56
N ASN A 695 -47.34 21.69 -21.34
CA ASN A 695 -47.98 21.91 -20.04
C ASN A 695 -49.25 21.06 -19.87
N ASP A 696 -49.73 20.43 -20.95
CA ASP A 696 -50.93 19.62 -20.94
C ASP A 696 -50.63 18.16 -20.58
N THR A 697 -51.55 17.55 -19.84
CA THR A 697 -51.33 16.22 -19.25
C THR A 697 -51.09 15.13 -20.27
N SER A 698 -51.69 15.25 -21.46
CA SER A 698 -51.62 14.26 -22.53
C SER A 698 -50.55 14.57 -23.58
N TRP A 699 -49.75 15.63 -23.43
CA TRP A 699 -48.75 16.03 -24.44
C TRP A 699 -47.83 14.89 -24.89
N ASN A 700 -47.36 14.08 -23.93
CA ASN A 700 -46.41 13.01 -24.20
C ASN A 700 -47.04 11.77 -24.85
N ASP A 701 -48.37 11.71 -24.89
CA ASP A 701 -49.12 10.66 -25.57
C ASP A 701 -49.38 11.04 -27.04
N PHE A 702 -49.01 12.25 -27.48
CA PHE A 702 -49.13 12.68 -28.87
C PHE A 702 -47.81 12.57 -29.65
N GLY A 703 -47.94 12.25 -30.93
CA GLY A 703 -46.85 12.22 -31.90
C GLY A 703 -47.30 12.60 -33.30
N VAL A 704 -46.40 12.48 -34.27
CA VAL A 704 -46.70 12.67 -35.69
C VAL A 704 -46.33 11.41 -36.44
N TRP A 705 -47.28 10.89 -37.21
CA TRP A 705 -47.06 9.79 -38.14
C TRP A 705 -46.92 10.33 -39.56
N GLN A 706 -45.68 10.33 -40.06
CA GLN A 706 -45.33 10.66 -41.43
C GLN A 706 -45.24 9.36 -42.25
N ASP A 707 -46.35 8.94 -42.84
CA ASP A 707 -46.40 7.79 -43.77
C ASP A 707 -45.72 8.14 -45.10
N ARG A 708 -44.38 8.04 -45.10
CA ARG A 708 -43.51 8.50 -46.20
C ARG A 708 -43.75 7.75 -47.49
N ASN A 709 -44.29 6.55 -47.39
CA ASN A 709 -44.50 5.67 -48.53
C ASN A 709 -45.99 5.51 -48.91
N SER A 710 -46.87 6.12 -48.14
CA SER A 710 -48.31 6.24 -48.38
C SER A 710 -48.98 4.86 -48.52
N ASN A 711 -48.62 3.92 -47.64
CA ASN A 711 -49.18 2.56 -47.63
C ASN A 711 -50.23 2.32 -46.55
N GLY A 712 -50.46 3.27 -45.63
CA GLY A 712 -51.40 3.14 -44.52
C GLY A 712 -50.92 2.23 -43.39
N LEU A 713 -49.62 1.92 -43.30
CA LEU A 713 -49.00 1.12 -42.25
C LEU A 713 -47.84 1.89 -41.61
N THR A 714 -47.67 1.78 -40.29
CA THR A 714 -46.53 2.40 -39.61
C THR A 714 -45.25 1.60 -39.84
N ASP A 715 -44.28 2.17 -40.56
CA ASP A 715 -42.94 1.62 -40.74
C ASP A 715 -41.91 2.23 -39.75
N GLU A 716 -40.74 1.59 -39.63
CA GLU A 716 -39.66 2.05 -38.74
C GLU A 716 -39.20 3.48 -39.10
N GLY A 717 -39.31 4.40 -38.13
CA GLY A 717 -38.90 5.80 -38.29
C GLY A 717 -39.89 6.70 -39.02
N GLU A 718 -41.16 6.29 -39.11
CA GLU A 718 -42.27 7.12 -39.59
C GLU A 718 -43.05 7.79 -38.45
N PHE A 719 -43.03 7.22 -37.24
CA PHE A 719 -43.59 7.84 -36.04
C PHE A 719 -42.51 8.60 -35.26
N HIS A 720 -42.83 9.84 -34.87
CA HIS A 720 -41.96 10.71 -34.09
C HIS A 720 -42.75 11.40 -32.98
N SER A 721 -42.17 11.58 -31.79
CA SER A 721 -42.82 12.41 -30.77
C SER A 721 -42.81 13.89 -31.15
N LEU A 722 -43.72 14.67 -30.58
CA LEU A 722 -43.75 16.12 -30.80
C LEU A 722 -42.43 16.80 -30.40
N ASP A 723 -41.83 16.34 -29.31
CA ASP A 723 -40.53 16.82 -28.82
C ASP A 723 -39.37 16.47 -29.77
N GLU A 724 -39.37 15.27 -30.37
CA GLU A 724 -38.35 14.85 -31.35
C GLU A 724 -38.38 15.72 -32.62
N LEU A 725 -39.57 16.15 -33.05
CA LEU A 725 -39.75 17.10 -34.16
C LEU A 725 -39.50 18.55 -33.75
N GLY A 726 -39.23 18.81 -32.47
CA GLY A 726 -39.03 20.14 -31.91
C GLY A 726 -40.29 21.00 -31.97
N ILE A 727 -41.47 20.39 -31.98
CA ILE A 727 -42.75 21.09 -31.86
C ILE A 727 -42.89 21.51 -30.39
N ARG A 728 -43.28 22.77 -30.18
CA ARG A 728 -43.43 23.38 -28.85
C ARG A 728 -44.89 23.45 -28.44
N ASP A 729 -45.75 23.83 -29.38
CA ASP A 729 -47.18 23.98 -29.17
C ASP A 729 -47.96 24.03 -30.49
N ILE A 730 -49.27 23.76 -30.41
CA ILE A 730 -50.23 23.79 -31.52
C ILE A 730 -51.38 24.73 -31.16
N GLU A 731 -51.64 25.74 -32.00
CA GLU A 731 -52.80 26.62 -31.85
C GLU A 731 -54.09 25.88 -32.21
N LEU A 732 -55.16 26.13 -31.44
CA LEU A 732 -56.43 25.41 -31.56
C LEU A 732 -57.52 26.18 -32.32
N GLU A 733 -57.19 27.36 -32.87
CA GLU A 733 -58.10 28.18 -33.67
C GLU A 733 -57.76 28.10 -35.16
N SER A 734 -58.67 27.52 -35.95
CA SER A 734 -58.58 27.50 -37.42
C SER A 734 -58.97 28.84 -38.03
N ASN A 735 -58.35 29.20 -39.16
CA ASN A 735 -58.73 30.38 -39.96
C ASN A 735 -60.03 30.21 -40.77
N SER A 736 -60.62 29.01 -40.77
CA SER A 736 -61.85 28.62 -41.50
C SER A 736 -61.82 28.93 -43.01
N ASN A 737 -60.64 28.95 -43.63
CA ASN A 737 -60.49 29.17 -45.06
C ASN A 737 -60.59 27.84 -45.82
N GLU A 738 -61.82 27.47 -46.18
CA GLU A 738 -62.10 26.20 -46.83
C GLU A 738 -61.49 26.10 -48.25
N GLN A 739 -60.80 24.99 -48.53
CA GLN A 739 -60.24 24.66 -49.83
C GLN A 739 -60.37 23.17 -50.17
N GLU A 740 -60.41 22.84 -51.47
CA GLU A 740 -60.43 21.45 -51.93
C GLU A 740 -59.06 21.10 -52.54
N ILE A 741 -58.41 20.04 -52.02
CA ILE A 741 -57.11 19.54 -52.47
C ILE A 741 -57.26 18.07 -52.83
N ALA A 742 -56.97 17.71 -54.09
CA ALA A 742 -57.04 16.33 -54.60
C ALA A 742 -58.38 15.60 -54.34
N GLY A 743 -59.49 16.34 -54.17
CA GLY A 743 -60.82 15.80 -53.86
C GLY A 743 -61.11 15.61 -52.37
N ASN A 744 -60.15 15.94 -51.49
CA ASN A 744 -60.32 16.11 -50.05
C ASN A 744 -60.67 17.57 -49.73
N THR A 745 -61.24 17.82 -48.56
CA THR A 745 -61.57 19.18 -48.08
C THR A 745 -60.61 19.57 -46.97
N VAL A 746 -60.12 20.79 -46.96
CA VAL A 746 -59.42 21.39 -45.82
C VAL A 746 -60.33 22.50 -45.31
N TYR A 747 -60.91 22.35 -44.12
CA TYR A 747 -61.87 23.30 -43.54
C TYR A 747 -61.21 24.63 -43.15
N GLY A 748 -59.92 24.58 -42.83
CA GLY A 748 -59.06 25.73 -42.62
C GLY A 748 -57.71 25.29 -42.10
N THR A 749 -56.86 26.26 -41.75
CA THR A 749 -55.53 25.99 -41.23
C THR A 749 -55.26 26.76 -39.93
N ALA A 750 -54.48 26.14 -39.04
CA ALA A 750 -53.95 26.70 -37.81
C ALA A 750 -52.41 26.69 -37.84
N VAL A 751 -51.77 27.14 -36.76
CA VAL A 751 -50.30 27.26 -36.67
C VAL A 751 -49.78 26.41 -35.53
N TYR A 752 -48.68 25.73 -35.75
CA TYR A 752 -47.87 25.17 -34.67
C TYR A 752 -46.53 25.90 -34.60
N HIS A 753 -45.97 26.00 -33.39
CA HIS A 753 -44.68 26.63 -33.14
C HIS A 753 -43.62 25.58 -32.86
N ARG A 754 -42.40 25.81 -33.35
CA ARG A 754 -41.24 24.99 -33.03
C ARG A 754 -40.38 25.65 -31.96
N GLN A 755 -39.58 24.83 -31.27
CA GLN A 755 -38.66 25.26 -30.21
C GLN A 755 -37.58 26.24 -30.70
N ASP A 756 -37.21 26.17 -31.99
CA ASP A 756 -36.26 27.09 -32.62
C ASP A 756 -36.86 28.46 -33.00
N GLY A 757 -38.18 28.62 -32.79
CA GLY A 757 -38.95 29.83 -33.07
C GLY A 757 -39.53 29.90 -34.49
N SER A 758 -39.37 28.88 -35.33
CA SER A 758 -40.11 28.77 -36.59
C SER A 758 -41.57 28.34 -36.35
N THR A 759 -42.40 28.49 -37.37
CA THR A 759 -43.81 28.09 -37.37
C THR A 759 -44.07 27.16 -38.54
N GLY A 760 -45.01 26.23 -38.39
CA GLY A 760 -45.57 25.44 -39.49
C GLY A 760 -47.10 25.47 -39.48
N GLU A 761 -47.71 24.88 -40.51
CA GLU A 761 -49.15 24.86 -40.69
C GLU A 761 -49.78 23.56 -40.17
N VAL A 762 -50.99 23.67 -39.62
CA VAL A 762 -51.83 22.52 -39.25
C VAL A 762 -53.10 22.58 -40.09
N GLY A 763 -53.34 21.55 -40.89
CA GLY A 763 -54.54 21.36 -41.68
C GLY A 763 -55.66 20.71 -40.89
N ASP A 764 -56.81 21.36 -40.88
CA ASP A 764 -58.07 20.76 -40.45
C ASP A 764 -58.73 20.08 -41.65
N VAL A 765 -58.55 18.77 -41.78
CA VAL A 765 -58.76 18.03 -43.03
C VAL A 765 -59.95 17.10 -42.95
N ALA A 766 -60.70 17.02 -44.04
CA ALA A 766 -61.69 16.00 -44.35
C ALA A 766 -61.23 15.18 -45.56
N LEU A 767 -60.64 14.01 -45.31
CA LEU A 767 -60.24 13.03 -46.30
C LEU A 767 -61.46 12.35 -46.92
N ARG A 768 -61.44 12.24 -48.24
CA ARG A 768 -62.50 11.62 -49.02
C ARG A 768 -62.41 10.10 -48.91
N GLY A 769 -63.45 9.44 -48.43
CA GLY A 769 -63.59 7.98 -48.42
C GLY A 769 -64.36 7.41 -49.62
N GLU A 770 -64.62 6.10 -49.55
CA GLU A 770 -65.33 5.34 -50.58
C GLU A 770 -66.77 5.82 -50.84
N GLU A 771 -67.29 5.48 -52.02
CA GLU A 771 -68.65 5.84 -52.44
C GLU A 771 -69.69 4.89 -51.83
N ILE A 772 -70.69 5.47 -51.18
CA ILE A 772 -71.85 4.78 -50.62
C ILE A 772 -72.88 4.55 -51.74
N VAL A 773 -73.20 3.30 -52.03
CA VAL A 773 -74.18 2.91 -53.05
C VAL A 773 -75.59 2.87 -52.45
N PHE A 774 -76.52 3.70 -52.93
CA PHE A 774 -77.92 3.64 -52.46
C PHE A 774 -78.75 2.60 -53.25
N THR A 775 -79.57 1.81 -52.55
CA THR A 775 -80.42 0.79 -53.15
C THR A 775 -81.87 1.30 -53.29
N GLN A 776 -82.41 1.35 -54.51
CA GLN A 776 -83.79 1.77 -54.73
C GLN A 776 -84.77 0.64 -54.36
N VAL A 777 -85.64 0.87 -53.37
CA VAL A 777 -86.81 0.01 -53.11
C VAL A 777 -88.04 0.70 -53.75
N ASP A 778 -88.53 0.17 -54.87
CA ASP A 778 -89.81 0.61 -55.44
C ASP A 778 -90.91 0.29 -54.43
N SER A 779 -91.71 1.31 -54.06
CA SER A 779 -92.80 1.20 -53.08
C SER A 779 -93.92 0.26 -53.59
N GLY A 780 -93.71 -1.04 -53.44
CA GLY A 780 -94.66 -2.11 -53.68
C GLY A 780 -95.10 -2.71 -52.36
N GLU A 781 -96.40 -2.68 -52.10
CA GLU A 781 -97.10 -3.23 -50.93
C GLU A 781 -96.49 -4.57 -50.45
N CYS A 782 -95.89 -4.57 -49.26
CA CYS A 782 -95.50 -5.78 -48.54
C CYS A 782 -96.08 -5.73 -47.12
N GLU A 783 -97.35 -6.12 -46.98
CA GLU A 783 -97.81 -6.78 -45.76
C GLU A 783 -97.22 -8.19 -45.77
N THR A 784 -96.27 -8.48 -44.88
CA THR A 784 -95.98 -9.86 -44.48
C THR A 784 -95.74 -9.93 -42.98
N GLU A 785 -96.71 -10.56 -42.29
CA GLU A 785 -96.61 -11.07 -40.93
C GLU A 785 -95.31 -11.88 -40.74
N ILE A 786 -94.55 -11.54 -39.70
CA ILE A 786 -93.55 -12.45 -39.12
C ILE A 786 -94.24 -13.17 -37.95
N GLU A 787 -94.45 -14.48 -38.08
CA GLU A 787 -94.71 -15.36 -36.93
C GLU A 787 -93.38 -15.80 -36.30
N PRO A 788 -93.26 -15.83 -34.97
CA PRO A 788 -92.02 -16.28 -34.30
C PRO A 788 -91.88 -17.80 -34.37
N GLY A 789 -90.78 -18.25 -34.97
CA GLY A 789 -90.37 -19.65 -35.03
C GLY A 789 -89.82 -20.17 -33.70
N THR A 790 -90.21 -21.39 -33.37
CA THR A 790 -89.88 -22.17 -32.18
C THR A 790 -88.44 -22.72 -32.15
N GLU A 791 -87.97 -22.93 -30.92
CA GLU A 791 -86.78 -23.65 -30.45
C GLU A 791 -86.41 -24.93 -31.22
N ASP A 792 -85.09 -25.18 -31.36
CA ASP A 792 -84.40 -26.49 -31.42
C ASP A 792 -83.08 -26.29 -30.65
N ASP A 793 -82.94 -26.75 -29.40
CA ASP A 793 -82.61 -28.10 -28.93
C ASP A 793 -81.15 -28.52 -29.20
N VAL A 794 -80.32 -28.44 -28.15
CA VAL A 794 -79.18 -29.36 -27.96
C VAL A 794 -79.12 -29.75 -26.48
N GLY A 795 -79.45 -31.01 -26.21
CA GLY A 795 -79.54 -31.58 -24.87
C GLY A 795 -78.26 -32.22 -24.31
N ASP A 796 -78.37 -32.54 -23.00
CA ASP A 796 -77.96 -33.77 -22.27
C ASP A 796 -76.48 -34.23 -22.39
N ALA A 797 -75.70 -34.62 -21.38
CA ALA A 797 -75.87 -35.06 -19.99
C ALA A 797 -74.46 -34.96 -19.34
N THR A 798 -74.25 -34.75 -18.04
CA THR A 798 -74.37 -35.80 -17.00
C THR A 798 -74.08 -35.20 -15.62
N LEU A 799 -74.89 -35.62 -14.65
CA LEU A 799 -74.72 -35.43 -13.22
C LEU A 799 -73.74 -36.49 -12.66
N ASP A 800 -72.92 -36.12 -11.67
CA ASP A 800 -72.73 -36.99 -10.50
C ASP A 800 -72.58 -36.17 -9.21
N THR A 801 -73.23 -36.70 -8.19
CA THR A 801 -73.51 -36.17 -6.87
C THR A 801 -72.57 -36.81 -5.85
N SER A 802 -72.07 -36.04 -4.88
CA SER A 802 -72.10 -36.51 -3.48
C SER A 802 -71.97 -35.37 -2.48
N SER A 803 -72.85 -35.47 -1.49
CA SER A 803 -73.13 -34.57 -0.37
C SER A 803 -72.17 -34.75 0.81
N THR A 804 -71.90 -33.67 1.54
CA THR A 804 -72.07 -33.49 3.01
C THR A 804 -71.88 -31.98 3.27
N GLY A 805 -72.77 -31.17 3.87
CA GLY A 805 -73.52 -31.29 5.14
C GLY A 805 -72.53 -31.15 6.31
N LEU A 806 -72.48 -30.13 7.17
CA LEU A 806 -73.48 -29.22 7.75
C LEU A 806 -72.72 -28.09 8.49
N ALA A 807 -73.27 -26.87 8.54
CA ALA A 807 -73.75 -26.21 9.77
C ALA A 807 -73.80 -24.67 9.63
N GLU A 808 -75.03 -24.15 9.63
CA GLU A 808 -75.42 -22.80 10.04
C GLU A 808 -74.91 -22.52 11.48
N ALA A 809 -74.78 -21.29 12.00
CA ALA A 809 -75.65 -20.14 11.86
C ALA A 809 -74.98 -18.88 12.47
N GLY A 810 -75.44 -17.70 12.06
CA GLY A 810 -75.63 -16.60 13.02
C GLY A 810 -75.03 -15.25 12.65
N ALA A 811 -75.66 -14.53 11.72
CA ALA A 811 -75.82 -13.07 11.86
C ALA A 811 -76.81 -12.81 13.04
N PRO A 812 -76.98 -11.59 13.61
CA PRO A 812 -76.80 -10.31 12.94
C PRO A 812 -76.34 -9.12 13.82
N HIS A 813 -76.41 -7.95 13.18
CA HIS A 813 -76.41 -6.56 13.69
C HIS A 813 -75.09 -5.83 13.70
N ALA A 814 -74.98 -4.54 13.35
CA ALA A 814 -75.75 -3.57 12.55
C ALA A 814 -75.21 -2.21 13.01
N ASN A 815 -75.22 -1.24 12.08
CA ASN A 815 -74.93 0.19 12.25
C ASN A 815 -73.42 0.48 12.36
N GLY A 816 -72.81 1.31 11.53
CA GLY A 816 -73.35 2.40 10.71
C GLY A 816 -72.61 3.68 11.12
N GLU A 817 -72.18 4.44 10.11
CA GLU A 817 -71.93 5.89 10.16
C GLU A 817 -70.75 6.34 11.06
N ASP A 818 -69.93 7.33 10.74
CA ASP A 818 -69.82 8.26 9.62
C ASP A 818 -68.44 8.93 9.76
N GLY A 819 -68.03 9.67 8.75
CA GLY A 819 -66.73 10.30 8.65
C GLY A 819 -66.49 11.50 9.57
N THR A 820 -65.26 12.00 9.41
CA THR A 820 -64.88 13.42 9.20
C THR A 820 -64.06 14.13 10.27
N ALA A 821 -63.00 14.75 9.74
CA ALA A 821 -62.44 16.08 10.01
C ALA A 821 -61.83 16.32 11.41
N VAL A 822 -60.52 16.57 11.53
CA VAL A 822 -59.76 17.77 11.10
C VAL A 822 -60.41 19.08 11.55
N GLU A 823 -59.76 19.75 12.49
CA GLU A 823 -59.52 21.21 12.62
C GLU A 823 -59.15 21.51 14.08
N LEU A 824 -58.34 22.50 14.47
CA LEU A 824 -57.21 23.27 13.93
C LEU A 824 -56.72 24.12 15.13
N GLU A 825 -55.51 24.69 14.98
CA GLU A 825 -54.89 25.77 15.76
C GLU A 825 -54.20 25.39 17.08
N SER A 826 -52.99 25.85 17.42
CA SER A 826 -52.05 26.83 16.84
C SER A 826 -50.67 26.67 17.53
N GLU A 827 -49.61 27.08 16.80
CA GLU A 827 -48.16 27.32 17.08
C GLU A 827 -47.61 27.40 18.55
N PRO A 828 -46.27 27.32 18.83
CA PRO A 828 -45.11 27.60 17.94
C PRO A 828 -43.77 26.79 18.11
N ALA A 829 -42.84 27.09 17.21
CA ALA A 829 -41.36 27.21 17.33
C ALA A 829 -40.39 25.97 17.37
N ASP A 830 -39.61 25.88 16.28
CA ASP A 830 -38.13 25.78 16.13
C ASP A 830 -37.22 24.92 17.04
N ILE A 831 -36.52 23.99 16.36
CA ILE A 831 -35.10 23.55 16.41
C ILE A 831 -34.18 23.87 17.61
N SER A 832 -33.57 22.77 18.10
CA SER A 832 -32.12 22.55 18.28
C SER A 832 -31.34 23.15 19.48
N SER A 833 -30.77 22.20 20.25
CA SER A 833 -29.38 22.14 20.77
C SER A 833 -29.01 22.60 22.18
N SER A 834 -28.19 21.72 22.78
CA SER A 834 -27.05 21.93 23.70
C SER A 834 -27.26 22.02 25.21
N GLU A 835 -26.43 21.23 25.89
CA GLU A 835 -26.24 21.17 27.34
C GLU A 835 -25.33 22.30 27.88
N TYR A 836 -25.66 22.65 29.12
CA TYR A 836 -24.98 23.34 30.23
C TYR A 836 -23.49 22.92 30.44
N THR A 837 -22.51 23.65 31.05
CA THR A 837 -22.43 24.93 31.81
C THR A 837 -20.97 25.33 32.16
N GLU A 838 -20.75 26.65 32.27
CA GLU A 838 -19.97 27.49 33.25
C GLU A 838 -18.45 27.38 33.54
N THR A 839 -17.72 28.40 33.05
CA THR A 839 -16.90 29.45 33.72
C THR A 839 -16.31 29.33 35.16
N GLU A 840 -14.96 29.50 35.25
CA GLU A 840 -14.11 30.46 36.04
C GLU A 840 -14.36 30.73 37.55
N PRO A 841 -13.34 31.04 38.43
CA PRO A 841 -12.35 32.11 38.20
C PRO A 841 -10.93 32.04 38.87
N LEU A 842 -10.05 32.97 38.44
CA LEU A 842 -8.75 33.47 38.99
C LEU A 842 -8.78 33.98 40.47
N PRO A 843 -7.65 34.23 41.22
CA PRO A 843 -6.47 35.07 40.81
C PRO A 843 -5.03 34.83 41.41
N ALA A 844 -4.02 35.45 40.72
CA ALA A 844 -2.74 36.12 41.12
C ALA A 844 -1.76 35.51 42.17
N ASP A 845 -0.41 35.64 42.17
CA ASP A 845 0.56 36.62 41.61
C ASP A 845 2.04 36.10 41.80
N GLY A 846 3.02 36.60 41.03
CA GLY A 846 4.47 36.73 41.40
C GLY A 846 5.55 35.80 40.76
N GLU A 847 6.26 36.22 39.69
CA GLU A 847 7.71 36.64 39.58
C GLU A 847 8.75 35.47 39.61
N GLU A 848 9.87 35.36 38.84
CA GLU A 848 10.75 36.29 38.09
C GLU A 848 11.79 35.50 37.21
N GLY A 849 12.23 36.06 36.05
CA GLY A 849 13.56 35.91 35.37
C GLY A 849 13.99 34.56 34.73
N VAL A 850 14.71 34.43 33.60
CA VAL A 850 15.63 35.30 32.82
C VAL A 850 15.79 34.73 31.39
N ALA A 851 16.05 35.61 30.41
CA ALA A 851 16.30 35.33 28.98
C ALA A 851 17.79 35.44 28.57
N ALA A 852 18.22 34.77 27.48
CA ALA A 852 19.21 35.20 26.45
C ALA A 852 19.58 34.01 25.51
N GLN A 853 19.30 34.04 24.19
CA GLN A 853 20.14 34.49 23.03
C GLN A 853 21.24 33.47 22.61
N HIS A 854 21.68 33.25 21.36
CA HIS A 854 21.39 33.65 19.96
C HIS A 854 22.52 33.01 19.06
N GLU A 855 22.27 32.87 17.74
CA GLU A 855 23.21 32.68 16.59
C GLU A 855 23.81 31.26 16.42
N ALA A 856 23.55 30.47 15.38
CA ALA A 856 23.76 30.62 13.92
C ALA A 856 25.24 30.72 13.49
N ASP A 857 25.75 29.72 12.76
CA ASP A 857 26.56 29.99 11.56
C ASP A 857 26.59 28.79 10.58
N LEU A 858 26.63 29.15 9.30
CA LEU A 858 26.66 28.35 8.09
C LEU A 858 28.10 28.05 7.69
N SER A 859 28.35 26.94 7.00
CA SER A 859 29.23 26.97 5.82
C SER A 859 29.06 25.72 4.97
N ASP A 860 28.87 25.96 3.69
CA ASP A 860 28.61 25.02 2.62
C ASP A 860 29.77 25.10 1.60
N VAL A 861 29.77 24.15 0.66
CA VAL A 861 30.44 24.12 -0.67
C VAL A 861 31.95 23.67 -0.78
N PRO A 862 32.43 23.17 -1.96
CA PRO A 862 32.43 21.75 -2.43
C PRO A 862 33.82 21.29 -2.97
N MET A 863 33.96 20.08 -3.56
CA MET A 863 34.64 19.86 -4.87
C MET A 863 34.64 18.40 -5.37
N THR A 864 34.66 18.28 -6.70
CA THR A 864 34.46 17.11 -7.57
C THR A 864 35.74 16.41 -8.05
N ALA A 865 35.65 15.08 -8.24
CA ALA A 865 36.20 14.20 -9.29
C ALA A 865 37.65 14.30 -9.81
N THR A 866 38.37 13.15 -9.86
CA THR A 866 39.16 12.70 -11.03
C THR A 866 39.48 11.20 -10.96
N ALA A 867 39.55 10.56 -12.13
CA ALA A 867 39.78 9.14 -12.39
C ALA A 867 41.26 8.78 -12.66
N ALA A 868 41.53 7.47 -12.64
CA ALA A 868 42.32 6.69 -13.61
C ALA A 868 43.61 5.95 -13.12
N GLU A 869 43.62 4.66 -13.51
CA GLU A 869 44.75 3.82 -13.98
C GLU A 869 45.49 2.83 -13.04
N ASP A 870 45.34 1.57 -13.45
CA ASP A 870 46.00 0.30 -13.12
C ASP A 870 47.41 0.22 -13.75
N PRO A 871 48.33 -0.70 -13.33
CA PRO A 871 48.41 -2.01 -14.01
C PRO A 871 48.97 -3.23 -13.20
N PHE A 872 48.36 -4.42 -13.42
CA PHE A 872 48.84 -5.83 -13.63
C PHE A 872 50.27 -6.30 -13.16
N PRO A 873 50.55 -7.64 -12.95
CA PRO A 873 49.89 -8.83 -13.52
C PRO A 873 49.67 -10.08 -12.62
N ALA A 874 49.01 -11.06 -13.26
CA ALA A 874 48.45 -12.34 -12.82
C ALA A 874 49.41 -13.52 -12.62
N SER A 875 48.94 -14.57 -11.92
CA SER A 875 48.84 -15.95 -12.48
C SER A 875 48.05 -16.93 -11.60
N GLY A 876 47.08 -17.64 -12.20
CA GLY A 876 46.85 -19.08 -11.97
C GLY A 876 45.55 -19.50 -11.28
N ALA A 877 44.56 -20.02 -12.03
CA ALA A 877 44.06 -21.40 -11.96
C ALA A 877 42.64 -21.55 -12.56
N GLU A 878 42.57 -22.46 -13.55
CA GLU A 878 41.52 -23.42 -13.94
C GLU A 878 40.00 -23.09 -13.90
N GLU A 879 39.37 -23.34 -15.06
CA GLU A 879 37.93 -23.35 -15.33
C GLU A 879 37.14 -24.34 -14.46
N MET A 880 36.04 -23.88 -13.86
CA MET A 880 34.86 -24.71 -13.59
C MET A 880 33.58 -23.96 -13.95
N ILE A 881 32.68 -24.70 -14.60
CA ILE A 881 31.39 -24.34 -15.17
C ILE A 881 30.34 -24.23 -14.04
N PRO A 882 29.42 -23.24 -14.02
CA PRO A 882 28.32 -23.23 -13.09
C PRO A 882 27.15 -24.09 -13.60
N GLU A 883 26.61 -24.92 -12.69
CA GLU A 883 25.40 -25.70 -12.88
C GLU A 883 24.17 -24.79 -13.01
N GLN A 884 23.39 -25.00 -14.07
CA GLN A 884 22.02 -24.49 -14.22
C GLN A 884 21.06 -25.63 -13.85
N GLU A 885 20.19 -25.39 -12.87
CA GLU A 885 18.97 -26.20 -12.69
C GLU A 885 17.88 -25.77 -13.70
N PRO A 886 17.06 -26.69 -14.22
CA PRO A 886 16.04 -26.37 -15.22
C PRO A 886 14.72 -25.94 -14.57
N GLU A 887 14.24 -24.75 -14.93
CA GLU A 887 12.82 -24.40 -14.81
C GLU A 887 12.00 -25.20 -15.84
N LEU A 888 11.00 -25.96 -15.37
CA LEU A 888 9.94 -26.53 -16.20
C LEU A 888 8.71 -25.62 -16.11
N LEU A 889 8.59 -24.66 -17.02
CA LEU A 889 7.36 -23.93 -17.28
C LEU A 889 6.62 -24.62 -18.44
N MET A 890 5.43 -25.15 -18.16
CA MET A 890 4.47 -25.56 -19.18
C MET A 890 3.68 -24.31 -19.60
N ASP A 891 3.65 -23.98 -20.89
CA ASP A 891 2.97 -22.78 -21.37
C ASP A 891 1.45 -22.97 -21.48
N GLU A 892 0.72 -21.86 -21.35
CA GLU A 892 -0.74 -21.77 -21.36
C GLU A 892 -1.37 -22.20 -22.70
N ALA A 893 -0.57 -22.30 -23.77
CA ALA A 893 -1.01 -22.79 -25.07
C ALA A 893 -0.98 -24.33 -25.14
N GLU A 894 -0.11 -25.00 -24.38
CA GLU A 894 -0.04 -26.45 -24.27
C GLU A 894 -1.14 -27.00 -23.34
N ALA A 895 -1.51 -26.26 -22.28
CA ALA A 895 -2.66 -26.56 -21.43
C ALA A 895 -4.01 -26.47 -22.18
N ASN A 896 -4.19 -25.43 -23.00
CA ASN A 896 -5.39 -25.26 -23.82
C ASN A 896 -5.50 -26.31 -24.95
N ARG A 897 -4.38 -26.84 -25.44
CA ARG A 897 -4.37 -27.94 -26.43
C ARG A 897 -4.85 -29.27 -25.84
N LEU A 898 -4.53 -29.55 -24.57
CA LEU A 898 -4.98 -30.76 -23.87
C LEU A 898 -6.46 -30.68 -23.46
N ALA A 899 -6.96 -29.51 -23.09
CA ALA A 899 -8.37 -29.30 -22.76
C ALA A 899 -9.30 -29.50 -23.98
N GLN A 900 -8.89 -29.05 -25.17
CA GLN A 900 -9.68 -29.27 -26.39
C GLN A 900 -9.66 -30.73 -26.89
N GLN A 901 -8.63 -31.50 -26.55
CA GLN A 901 -8.53 -32.93 -26.88
C GLN A 901 -9.53 -33.78 -26.04
N PHE A 902 -9.88 -33.32 -24.84
CA PHE A 902 -10.86 -33.98 -23.97
C PHE A 902 -12.32 -33.71 -24.37
N GLN A 903 -12.60 -32.57 -25.01
CA GLN A 903 -13.95 -32.23 -25.51
C GLN A 903 -14.29 -32.91 -26.85
N SER A 904 -13.31 -33.37 -27.63
CA SER A 904 -13.57 -34.04 -28.92
C SER A 904 -13.90 -35.53 -28.82
N ASP A 905 -13.63 -36.19 -27.68
CA ASP A 905 -13.87 -37.63 -27.49
C ASP A 905 -15.22 -37.95 -26.81
N ALA A 906 -16.01 -36.94 -26.42
CA ALA A 906 -17.32 -37.10 -25.79
C ALA A 906 -18.52 -37.14 -26.76
N ALA A 907 -18.29 -37.04 -28.08
CA ALA A 907 -19.36 -36.99 -29.09
C ALA A 907 -19.34 -38.22 -30.02
N ALA A 908 -19.52 -39.43 -29.48
CA ALA A 908 -19.85 -40.60 -30.29
C ALA A 908 -20.66 -41.67 -29.52
N CYS A 909 -21.95 -41.81 -29.92
CA CYS A 909 -22.87 -42.95 -29.75
C CYS A 909 -23.73 -43.06 -28.46
N PRO A 910 -24.92 -43.73 -28.54
CA PRO A 910 -26.19 -43.08 -28.21
C PRO A 910 -27.03 -43.75 -27.10
N THR A 911 -27.94 -42.94 -26.52
CA THR A 911 -29.25 -43.25 -25.88
C THR A 911 -29.40 -44.51 -25.02
N GLY A 912 -29.74 -44.31 -23.74
CA GLY A 912 -30.60 -45.25 -23.00
C GLY A 912 -30.50 -45.24 -21.47
N ALA A 913 -31.56 -44.70 -20.84
CA ALA A 913 -32.10 -45.02 -19.50
C ALA A 913 -31.42 -44.49 -18.21
N ASP A 914 -32.18 -43.62 -17.53
CA ASP A 914 -32.41 -43.45 -16.09
C ASP A 914 -31.34 -43.88 -15.08
N PHE A 915 -30.78 -42.90 -14.35
CA PHE A 915 -30.54 -42.99 -12.90
C PHE A 915 -30.54 -41.58 -12.26
N GLU A 916 -31.35 -41.43 -11.21
CA GLU A 916 -31.45 -40.27 -10.33
C GLU A 916 -30.29 -40.21 -9.30
N GLN A 917 -29.90 -38.98 -8.96
CA GLN A 917 -29.29 -38.44 -7.73
C GLN A 917 -27.94 -37.70 -7.90
N PRO A 918 -27.77 -36.53 -7.25
CA PRO A 918 -26.62 -35.64 -7.44
C PRO A 918 -25.42 -36.07 -6.59
N VAL A 919 -24.21 -36.00 -7.17
CA VAL A 919 -22.95 -36.14 -6.43
C VAL A 919 -22.30 -34.76 -6.35
N SER A 920 -22.26 -34.21 -5.14
CA SER A 920 -21.40 -33.11 -4.72
C SER A 920 -19.94 -33.60 -4.66
N VAL A 921 -19.01 -32.86 -5.24
CA VAL A 921 -17.56 -33.12 -5.12
C VAL A 921 -16.96 -32.05 -4.21
N GLU A 922 -16.61 -32.44 -2.98
CA GLU A 922 -15.69 -31.70 -2.11
C GLU A 922 -14.26 -31.93 -2.62
N ILE A 923 -13.52 -30.84 -2.86
CA ILE A 923 -12.09 -30.87 -3.15
C ILE A 923 -11.36 -30.50 -1.86
N TYR A 924 -10.62 -31.44 -1.28
CA TYR A 924 -9.67 -31.16 -0.21
C TYR A 924 -8.32 -30.76 -0.82
N HIS A 925 -7.90 -29.53 -0.55
CA HIS A 925 -6.50 -29.10 -0.66
C HIS A 925 -5.71 -29.75 0.48
N VAL A 926 -4.54 -30.31 0.18
CA VAL A 926 -3.59 -30.79 1.19
C VAL A 926 -2.32 -29.96 1.06
N ASP A 927 -2.10 -29.09 2.03
CA ASP A 927 -0.87 -28.32 2.17
C ASP A 927 0.28 -29.21 2.67
N ALA A 928 1.49 -28.88 2.22
CA ALA A 928 2.74 -29.50 2.60
C ALA A 928 3.05 -29.26 4.09
N VAL A 929 3.44 -30.33 4.79
CA VAL A 929 4.02 -30.25 6.14
C VAL A 929 5.47 -30.72 6.07
N ALA A 930 6.36 -29.87 6.57
CA ALA A 930 7.78 -30.10 6.77
C ALA A 930 8.03 -31.19 7.84
N ALA A 931 9.12 -31.91 7.68
CA ALA A 931 9.56 -32.95 8.59
C ALA A 931 10.21 -32.35 9.85
N ASP A 932 9.88 -32.89 11.02
CA ASP A 932 10.91 -33.37 11.95
C ASP A 932 10.38 -34.39 12.97
N ASP A 933 11.29 -35.29 13.35
CA ASP A 933 11.26 -36.28 14.42
C ASP A 933 10.29 -37.49 14.38
N LEU A 934 10.85 -38.66 14.00
CA LEU A 934 10.94 -39.80 14.92
C LEU A 934 11.89 -40.91 14.42
N TYR A 935 12.95 -41.09 15.20
CA TYR A 935 13.89 -42.20 15.20
C TYR A 935 13.19 -43.51 15.62
N GLN A 936 13.24 -44.58 14.81
CA GLN A 936 13.70 -45.94 15.17
C GLN A 936 13.25 -47.05 14.20
N ALA A 937 14.24 -47.88 13.88
CA ALA A 937 14.19 -49.33 13.63
C ALA A 937 13.72 -49.86 12.26
N ASP A 938 14.74 -50.25 11.50
CA ASP A 938 14.93 -51.52 10.79
C ASP A 938 13.92 -52.02 9.74
N ASP A 939 14.57 -52.41 8.64
CA ASP A 939 14.26 -53.48 7.70
C ASP A 939 13.38 -53.22 6.45
N THR A 940 14.13 -53.27 5.34
CA THR A 940 13.79 -53.81 4.02
C THR A 940 13.10 -52.89 3.00
N GLN A 941 13.96 -52.19 2.24
CA GLN A 941 13.82 -51.96 0.80
C GLN A 941 13.49 -53.28 0.06
N ASP A 942 12.29 -53.35 -0.51
CA ASP A 942 11.97 -53.88 -1.86
C ASP A 942 10.50 -54.32 -1.87
N GLU A 943 9.59 -53.40 -2.24
CA GLU A 943 8.30 -53.68 -2.92
C GLU A 943 7.39 -52.44 -2.89
N LEU A 944 7.70 -51.37 -3.63
CA LEU A 944 6.71 -50.35 -4.01
C LEU A 944 7.22 -49.48 -5.18
N LEU A 945 7.51 -50.14 -6.31
CA LEU A 945 7.73 -49.49 -7.61
C LEU A 945 6.77 -50.11 -8.63
N ALA A 946 5.48 -50.12 -8.26
CA ALA A 946 4.36 -50.46 -9.11
C ALA A 946 3.06 -49.83 -8.55
N LEU A 947 3.05 -48.51 -8.39
CA LEU A 947 1.91 -47.60 -8.59
C LEU A 947 2.35 -46.18 -8.17
N ALA A 948 2.88 -45.43 -9.13
CA ALA A 948 2.88 -43.97 -9.15
C ALA A 948 2.76 -43.57 -10.62
#